data_AF-A0A0D9YL14-F1
#
_entry.id   AF-A0A0D9YL14-F1
#
_cell.length_a   1.000
_cell.length_b   1.000
_cell.length_c   1.000
_cell.angle_alpha   90.00
_cell.angle_beta   90.00
_cell.angle_gamma   90.00
#
_symmetry.space_group_name_H-M   'P 1'
#
loop_
_entity.id
_entity.type
_entity.pdbx_description
1 polymer ?
#
loop_
_entity_poly.entity_id
_entity_poly.type
_entity_poly.pdbx_seq_one_letter_code
_entity_poly.pdbx_strand_id
1 'polypeptide(L)'
;MAAPNMAAVNTVSSLPCSKAGAAVAGGAPRPSTCSVFYPPRCWSKRSSGNGVRAQASTTETTAAPAAEVTTKVEKVSKKQVDGVVTNKYRPKEPYTGRCLLNTRITGDDAPGETWHMVFSTDGEIPYREGQSIGVIPDGIDKNGKPHKLRLYSIASSAIGDFADSKTVSLCVKRLVYTNDQGEIVKGVCSNFLCDLKPGSDVKITGPVGKEMLMPKDPNATIIMLGTGTGIAPFRSFLWKMFFEEHHDYKFNGLAWLFLGVPTSSTLLYREEFERMKEIAPERFRLDFAVSREQTNAAGEKMYIQTRMAEYKDELWELLKKDNTYVYMCGLKGMEKGIDDIMIDLAAKDGIDWLDYKKQLKKSEQWNVEKCHVKNKDIRKFLDGIYVSDKGTITEDQNTRPRFTTEIFAYMFMSALLGGLCAQYLFFLGLSYTTATLTATFSNMTPVFTFLIAIPLQLETVDVRSKAGLAKVIGTLMSVGGATLLGLYKGAALTHTTSSVQEHGAKGSTSNSSSISKERWMLGSVLLVLNCISFSLWMLLQGKLTKKYPAVFSSTAFMTSFSSMQAGVVALTTQRRLSVWLIRGNIQIIAVGVGVSGIGYVLMTWCIEKKGPVFTAGFMPLIQIMAALIDLFFLHEQIFLGSAMGAALVIGGLYLLLWGKSKEASATALLAKAAEECRTVMTMLVFDLISAVMTALVKKALEQGLNRLVLITLRQLVATLFLSPIAYFKERNTRPKMTWEIFVYLFFSALLGAGLSQYSFFYGLQYTTATYAITFANLSPVLTFLIAIALGVESLNMKSMAGGAKVLGTLTSMAGVLLLSLYKGVALTNHPSAAAAMDASAGGGHGGSVMVKNNKQWTLGTVMLLGNCLCFSLWLLLQGKLTKKYPAIYSCTAIMFFISTLQGGALTLATERLAASAWTLTNKVEIVTVIYSGVMASGVGYLIMTWCVGKRGPVFTAAFIPVIQIMVAFIDFFFLHEQLHLGSVLGSVLMILGLYLLLWGKKKDAAAASSVVVVLFRQHM
;
A
#
# COMPACT_ATOMS: atom_id res chain seq x y z
N MET A 1 53.22 32.24 39.92
CA MET A 1 52.27 33.00 40.78
C MET A 1 51.76 34.20 39.98
N ALA A 2 50.50 34.60 40.19
CA ALA A 2 49.87 35.88 39.78
C ALA A 2 49.75 36.26 38.26
N ALA A 3 48.77 37.14 37.97
CA ALA A 3 48.44 37.80 36.67
C ALA A 3 48.43 39.36 36.87
N PRO A 4 47.63 40.30 36.25
CA PRO A 4 46.46 40.30 35.32
C PRO A 4 46.81 40.96 33.92
N ASN A 5 45.97 41.40 32.95
CA ASN A 5 44.53 41.79 32.76
C ASN A 5 44.13 43.23 33.23
N MET A 6 43.25 44.04 32.57
CA MET A 6 42.48 43.93 31.30
C MET A 6 42.11 45.35 30.68
N ALA A 7 41.00 45.53 29.93
CA ALA A 7 40.65 46.74 29.11
C ALA A 7 39.24 47.37 29.35
N ALA A 8 38.85 48.46 28.64
CA ALA A 8 37.64 49.32 28.81
C ALA A 8 37.28 50.10 27.49
N VAL A 9 36.22 50.94 27.23
CA VAL A 9 34.99 51.44 27.94
C VAL A 9 33.90 51.97 26.91
N ASN A 10 32.85 52.73 27.31
CA ASN A 10 31.60 53.07 26.55
C ASN A 10 31.33 54.58 26.18
N THR A 11 30.19 54.83 25.46
CA THR A 11 29.16 55.95 25.57
C THR A 11 29.10 57.27 24.72
N VAL A 12 28.16 57.31 23.73
CA VAL A 12 26.94 58.20 23.56
C VAL A 12 26.95 59.74 23.21
N SER A 13 26.30 60.09 22.07
CA SER A 13 25.37 61.25 21.73
C SER A 13 25.76 62.58 20.99
N SER A 14 24.81 63.02 20.12
CA SER A 14 24.41 64.41 19.70
C SER A 14 24.82 65.02 18.32
N LEU A 15 24.34 66.25 18.01
CA LEU A 15 24.01 66.89 16.68
C LEU A 15 24.86 68.16 16.38
N PRO A 16 24.93 68.75 15.13
CA PRO A 16 24.08 69.92 14.75
C PRO A 16 23.86 70.26 13.22
N CYS A 17 23.28 71.47 12.98
CA CYS A 17 22.77 72.18 11.76
C CYS A 17 23.81 72.51 10.62
N SER A 18 23.53 73.17 9.45
CA SER A 18 22.48 74.09 8.90
C SER A 18 22.54 74.11 7.33
N LYS A 19 21.65 74.70 6.48
CA LYS A 19 21.08 76.08 6.34
C LYS A 19 19.86 76.13 5.36
N ALA A 20 18.97 77.12 5.54
CA ALA A 20 18.05 77.83 4.58
C ALA A 20 17.12 77.05 3.59
N GLY A 21 15.92 77.52 3.22
CA GLY A 21 15.10 78.62 3.78
C GLY A 21 14.26 79.45 2.78
N ALA A 22 13.03 79.02 2.44
CA ALA A 22 11.95 79.87 1.86
C ALA A 22 10.57 79.16 1.82
N ALA A 23 9.51 79.76 2.36
CA ALA A 23 8.09 79.39 2.13
C ALA A 23 7.12 80.45 2.72
N VAL A 24 6.00 80.75 2.02
CA VAL A 24 4.84 81.52 2.54
C VAL A 24 3.52 80.92 1.98
N ALA A 25 2.43 81.09 2.73
CA ALA A 25 1.06 80.54 2.57
C ALA A 25 0.40 80.67 1.17
N GLY A 26 -0.68 79.92 0.85
CA GLY A 26 -1.38 78.87 1.62
C GLY A 26 -2.76 78.52 1.04
N GLY A 27 -3.54 77.66 1.71
CA GLY A 27 -4.90 77.25 1.32
C GLY A 27 -5.13 75.73 1.25
N ALA A 28 -6.36 75.27 1.53
CA ALA A 28 -6.76 73.85 1.60
C ALA A 28 -8.28 73.70 1.26
N PRO A 29 -8.91 72.49 1.18
CA PRO A 29 -8.37 71.13 1.26
C PRO A 29 -8.85 70.13 0.17
N ARG A 30 -7.95 69.23 -0.27
CA ARG A 30 -7.98 67.75 -0.15
C ARG A 30 -9.33 67.00 0.10
N PRO A 31 -9.46 65.71 -0.32
CA PRO A 31 -9.42 65.17 -1.71
C PRO A 31 -10.44 64.02 -1.98
N SER A 32 -10.45 63.45 -3.20
CA SER A 32 -10.33 61.98 -3.48
C SER A 32 -11.18 61.46 -4.66
N THR A 33 -10.53 60.79 -5.60
CA THR A 33 -11.10 59.86 -6.60
C THR A 33 -10.01 58.84 -6.98
N CYS A 34 -10.40 57.66 -7.47
CA CYS A 34 -9.46 56.60 -7.82
C CYS A 34 -9.97 55.71 -8.98
N SER A 35 -9.03 54.97 -9.58
CA SER A 35 -9.18 53.77 -10.41
C SER A 35 -9.81 53.83 -11.82
N VAL A 36 -8.91 53.65 -12.82
CA VAL A 36 -8.91 52.56 -13.84
C VAL A 36 -10.05 52.42 -14.86
N PHE A 37 -9.66 52.33 -16.15
CA PHE A 37 -10.33 51.49 -17.15
C PHE A 37 -9.33 50.85 -18.16
N TYR A 38 -9.79 49.81 -18.87
CA TYR A 38 -9.15 49.04 -19.98
C TYR A 38 -9.14 49.84 -21.32
N PRO A 39 -8.67 49.39 -22.54
CA PRO A 39 -8.56 48.01 -23.07
C PRO A 39 -7.29 47.70 -23.97
N PRO A 40 -7.27 47.12 -25.21
CA PRO A 40 -6.46 45.88 -25.43
C PRO A 40 -5.71 45.70 -26.80
N ARG A 41 -5.13 44.49 -27.02
CA ARG A 41 -4.78 43.81 -28.31
C ARG A 41 -3.97 44.55 -29.41
N CYS A 42 -2.86 43.94 -29.86
CA CYS A 42 -2.85 43.15 -31.12
C CYS A 42 -1.56 42.31 -31.33
N TRP A 43 -1.49 41.56 -32.44
CA TRP A 43 -0.34 40.72 -32.87
C TRP A 43 0.49 41.38 -33.98
N SER A 44 1.78 41.05 -34.08
CA SER A 44 2.54 41.02 -35.34
C SER A 44 3.65 39.95 -35.33
N LYS A 45 4.36 39.74 -36.45
CA LYS A 45 5.25 38.59 -36.72
C LYS A 45 6.71 39.00 -36.94
N ARG A 46 7.58 37.97 -36.89
CA ARG A 46 8.75 37.69 -37.76
C ARG A 46 10.14 38.28 -37.42
N SER A 47 11.01 37.36 -37.00
CA SER A 47 12.25 36.91 -37.69
C SER A 47 13.43 37.87 -37.97
N SER A 48 14.57 37.50 -37.38
CA SER A 48 15.91 37.35 -38.01
C SER A 48 16.56 38.52 -38.77
N GLY A 49 17.76 38.90 -38.34
CA GLY A 49 18.71 39.66 -39.15
C GLY A 49 20.04 39.91 -38.44
N ASN A 50 21.13 39.72 -39.18
CA ASN A 50 22.53 40.00 -38.83
C ASN A 50 22.72 41.44 -38.25
N GLY A 51 23.71 41.77 -37.41
CA GLY A 51 24.95 41.06 -37.09
C GLY A 51 26.13 41.56 -37.95
N VAL A 52 26.86 42.57 -37.49
CA VAL A 52 28.15 43.06 -38.03
C VAL A 52 29.04 43.55 -36.88
N ARG A 53 30.34 43.77 -37.13
CA ARG A 53 31.45 43.84 -36.15
C ARG A 53 32.35 45.06 -36.39
N ALA A 54 33.20 45.38 -35.41
CA ALA A 54 34.34 46.34 -35.40
C ALA A 54 33.98 47.77 -34.88
N GLN A 55 34.90 48.55 -34.27
CA GLN A 55 36.33 48.32 -33.96
C GLN A 55 36.84 49.27 -32.82
N ALA A 56 37.97 48.92 -32.16
CA ALA A 56 38.85 49.74 -31.29
C ALA A 56 38.22 50.49 -30.07
N SER A 57 38.75 50.47 -28.84
CA SER A 57 40.08 50.90 -28.30
C SER A 57 40.29 52.43 -28.35
N THR A 58 40.87 53.12 -27.34
CA THR A 58 41.41 52.70 -26.03
C THR A 58 41.61 53.91 -25.11
N THR A 59 41.25 53.82 -23.82
CA THR A 59 41.92 54.53 -22.71
C THR A 59 41.59 53.86 -21.38
N GLU A 60 42.61 53.52 -20.60
CA GLU A 60 42.49 53.00 -19.24
C GLU A 60 42.63 54.14 -18.22
N THR A 61 42.07 54.00 -17.01
CA THR A 61 42.71 54.33 -15.71
C THR A 61 41.73 54.07 -14.53
N THR A 62 42.28 53.59 -13.41
CA THR A 62 41.69 53.45 -12.05
C THR A 62 40.40 52.64 -11.82
N ALA A 63 40.63 51.42 -11.29
CA ALA A 63 40.06 50.90 -10.04
C ALA A 63 38.53 50.94 -9.77
N ALA A 64 37.91 49.75 -9.75
CA ALA A 64 36.67 49.48 -9.02
C ALA A 64 36.98 48.84 -7.64
N PRO A 65 36.22 49.15 -6.57
CA PRO A 65 36.40 48.54 -5.26
C PRO A 65 35.98 47.06 -5.22
N ALA A 66 36.49 46.32 -4.23
CA ALA A 66 36.34 44.87 -4.13
C ALA A 66 34.89 44.40 -3.92
N ALA A 67 34.51 43.32 -4.59
CA ALA A 67 33.29 42.58 -4.29
C ALA A 67 33.49 41.71 -3.04
N GLU A 68 32.57 41.80 -2.07
CA GLU A 68 32.60 40.97 -0.87
C GLU A 68 32.44 39.48 -1.24
N VAL A 69 33.46 38.68 -0.96
CA VAL A 69 33.39 37.23 -1.12
C VAL A 69 32.53 36.66 -0.01
N THR A 70 31.26 36.38 -0.30
CA THR A 70 30.37 35.65 0.61
C THR A 70 30.94 34.24 0.83
N THR A 71 31.66 34.06 1.93
CA THR A 71 32.24 32.77 2.33
C THR A 71 31.12 31.76 2.51
N LYS A 72 31.16 30.68 1.72
CA LYS A 72 30.32 29.51 1.98
C LYS A 72 30.70 28.96 3.34
N VAL A 73 29.71 28.78 4.22
CA VAL A 73 29.90 28.02 5.46
C VAL A 73 30.15 26.56 5.07
N GLU A 74 31.42 26.15 5.02
CA GLU A 74 31.79 24.77 4.71
C GLU A 74 31.40 23.85 5.87
N LYS A 75 30.83 22.69 5.52
CA LYS A 75 30.48 21.67 6.52
C LYS A 75 31.76 21.01 7.02
N VAL A 76 32.20 21.37 8.23
CA VAL A 76 33.27 20.65 8.94
C VAL A 76 32.89 19.17 9.03
N SER A 77 33.66 18.31 8.37
CA SER A 77 33.46 16.85 8.34
C SER A 77 34.30 16.17 9.42
N LYS A 78 33.74 15.13 10.05
CA LYS A 78 34.45 14.28 11.02
C LYS A 78 35.43 13.29 10.34
N LYS A 79 35.49 13.24 9.00
CA LYS A 79 36.28 12.27 8.20
C LYS A 79 37.54 12.88 7.58
N GLN A 80 38.49 12.04 7.15
CA GLN A 80 39.75 12.40 6.48
C GLN A 80 39.53 12.92 5.04
N VAL A 81 38.74 13.99 4.88
CA VAL A 81 38.33 14.58 3.58
C VAL A 81 39.41 15.49 2.98
N ASP A 82 40.30 16.02 3.80
CA ASP A 82 41.30 17.03 3.45
C ASP A 82 42.29 16.47 2.41
N GLY A 83 42.37 17.08 1.22
CA GLY A 83 43.17 16.59 0.10
C GLY A 83 42.62 15.39 -0.66
N VAL A 84 41.40 14.89 -0.36
CA VAL A 84 40.84 13.71 -1.05
C VAL A 84 40.47 14.02 -2.50
N VAL A 85 41.28 13.47 -3.41
CA VAL A 85 41.09 13.44 -4.86
C VAL A 85 39.89 12.56 -5.24
N THR A 86 39.14 12.98 -6.26
CA THR A 86 38.14 12.11 -6.92
C THR A 86 38.07 12.43 -8.41
N ASN A 87 37.80 11.41 -9.24
CA ASN A 87 37.59 11.50 -10.69
C ASN A 87 38.78 12.11 -11.47
N LYS A 88 40.03 11.80 -11.08
CA LYS A 88 41.23 12.15 -11.87
C LYS A 88 41.15 11.49 -13.25
N TYR A 89 41.01 10.16 -13.28
CA TYR A 89 40.78 9.41 -14.51
C TYR A 89 39.30 9.17 -14.76
N ARG A 90 38.87 9.39 -16.00
CA ARG A 90 37.46 9.38 -16.42
C ARG A 90 37.24 8.29 -17.48
N PRO A 91 36.03 7.72 -17.65
CA PRO A 91 35.80 6.63 -18.60
C PRO A 91 35.96 6.96 -20.10
N LYS A 92 36.43 8.16 -20.47
CA LYS A 92 36.94 8.48 -21.80
C LYS A 92 38.45 8.28 -21.91
N GLU A 93 39.17 8.62 -20.84
CA GLU A 93 40.61 8.62 -20.67
C GLU A 93 40.92 7.91 -19.33
N PRO A 94 40.82 6.56 -19.31
CA PRO A 94 41.24 5.77 -18.16
C PRO A 94 42.77 5.75 -18.05
N TYR A 95 43.28 5.55 -16.85
CA TYR A 95 44.67 5.14 -16.66
C TYR A 95 44.80 3.66 -17.02
N THR A 96 45.88 3.28 -17.72
CA THR A 96 46.19 1.89 -18.03
C THR A 96 47.19 1.37 -16.99
N GLY A 97 46.70 0.65 -15.99
CA GLY A 97 47.53 -0.05 -15.02
C GLY A 97 47.84 -1.47 -15.48
N ARG A 98 48.74 -2.15 -14.77
CA ARG A 98 49.17 -3.52 -15.11
C ARG A 98 48.92 -4.49 -13.97
N CYS A 99 48.38 -5.66 -14.27
CA CYS A 99 48.20 -6.74 -13.29
C CYS A 99 49.57 -7.25 -12.81
N LEU A 100 49.82 -7.16 -11.50
CA LEU A 100 51.05 -7.65 -10.86
C LEU A 100 50.83 -9.04 -10.27
N LEU A 101 49.73 -9.23 -9.53
CA LEU A 101 49.30 -10.54 -9.03
C LEU A 101 47.77 -10.66 -9.09
N ASN A 102 47.29 -11.89 -9.19
CA ASN A 102 45.87 -12.24 -9.12
C ASN A 102 45.74 -13.65 -8.52
N THR A 103 45.24 -13.75 -7.28
CA THR A 103 45.26 -14.97 -6.46
C THR A 103 43.87 -15.24 -5.89
N ARG A 104 43.39 -16.50 -5.99
CA ARG A 104 42.12 -16.92 -5.39
C ARG A 104 42.29 -17.03 -3.87
N ILE A 105 41.46 -16.31 -3.12
CA ILE A 105 41.49 -16.25 -1.63
C ILE A 105 40.31 -16.99 -0.99
N THR A 106 39.77 -17.99 -1.69
CA THR A 106 38.72 -18.90 -1.20
C THR A 106 39.12 -20.34 -1.48
N GLY A 107 38.72 -21.26 -0.61
CA GLY A 107 38.91 -22.70 -0.78
C GLY A 107 38.17 -23.27 -2.00
N ASP A 108 38.51 -24.49 -2.40
CA ASP A 108 37.86 -25.19 -3.53
C ASP A 108 36.43 -25.64 -3.22
N ASP A 109 36.09 -25.82 -1.95
CA ASP A 109 34.75 -26.14 -1.46
C ASP A 109 33.82 -24.90 -1.37
N ALA A 110 34.36 -23.70 -1.60
CA ALA A 110 33.62 -22.45 -1.50
C ALA A 110 32.49 -22.38 -2.56
N PRO A 111 31.27 -21.88 -2.22
CA PRO A 111 30.15 -21.71 -3.14
C PRO A 111 30.33 -20.52 -4.12
N GLY A 112 31.52 -20.31 -4.65
CA GLY A 112 31.85 -19.31 -5.66
C GLY A 112 33.05 -18.44 -5.28
N GLU A 113 34.04 -18.44 -6.17
CA GLU A 113 35.38 -17.86 -6.02
C GLU A 113 35.40 -16.38 -5.62
N THR A 114 36.35 -16.01 -4.76
CA THR A 114 36.77 -14.61 -4.58
C THR A 114 38.28 -14.51 -4.74
N TRP A 115 38.73 -13.47 -5.45
CA TRP A 115 40.11 -13.23 -5.82
C TRP A 115 40.62 -11.92 -5.23
N HIS A 116 41.86 -11.92 -4.78
CA HIS A 116 42.64 -10.74 -4.44
C HIS A 116 43.62 -10.47 -5.58
N MET A 117 43.68 -9.21 -6.04
CA MET A 117 44.44 -8.83 -7.23
C MET A 117 45.03 -7.43 -7.05
N VAL A 118 46.26 -7.23 -7.53
CA VAL A 118 47.02 -5.99 -7.35
C VAL A 118 47.46 -5.45 -8.70
N PHE A 119 47.27 -4.14 -8.90
CA PHE A 119 47.60 -3.43 -10.13
C PHE A 119 48.64 -2.36 -9.88
N SER A 120 49.57 -2.15 -10.83
CA SER A 120 50.42 -0.96 -10.84
C SER A 120 49.58 0.30 -11.09
N THR A 121 49.98 1.38 -10.44
CA THR A 121 49.45 2.75 -10.60
C THR A 121 50.53 3.79 -10.77
N ASP A 122 51.81 3.46 -10.55
CA ASP A 122 52.98 4.34 -10.65
C ASP A 122 52.89 5.62 -9.79
N GLY A 123 51.97 5.66 -8.81
CA GLY A 123 51.64 6.85 -8.02
C GLY A 123 50.59 7.77 -8.68
N GLU A 124 50.19 7.49 -9.92
CA GLU A 124 49.25 8.31 -10.69
C GLU A 124 47.81 8.26 -10.17
N ILE A 125 47.44 7.25 -9.38
CA ILE A 125 46.10 7.14 -8.76
C ILE A 125 46.22 7.44 -7.26
N PRO A 126 46.12 8.71 -6.81
CA PRO A 126 46.16 9.09 -5.39
C PRO A 126 44.81 8.80 -4.72
N TYR A 127 44.56 7.55 -4.37
CA TYR A 127 43.40 7.14 -3.58
C TYR A 127 43.66 7.22 -2.07
N ARG A 128 42.60 7.09 -1.28
CA ARG A 128 42.66 6.88 0.19
C ARG A 128 41.69 5.80 0.63
N GLU A 129 41.79 5.44 1.91
CA GLU A 129 41.05 4.36 2.54
C GLU A 129 39.54 4.52 2.38
N GLY A 130 38.87 3.43 1.97
CA GLY A 130 37.43 3.44 1.71
C GLY A 130 36.98 4.13 0.41
N GLN A 131 37.89 4.48 -0.50
CA GLN A 131 37.51 4.84 -1.87
C GLN A 131 37.30 3.61 -2.76
N SER A 132 36.71 3.84 -3.93
CA SER A 132 36.54 2.86 -5.02
C SER A 132 37.33 3.29 -6.27
N ILE A 133 37.77 2.31 -7.06
CA ILE A 133 38.15 2.54 -8.47
C ILE A 133 37.11 1.92 -9.42
N GLY A 134 37.03 2.47 -10.62
CA GLY A 134 36.16 1.98 -11.69
C GLY A 134 36.94 1.24 -12.77
N VAL A 135 36.75 -0.07 -12.90
CA VAL A 135 37.38 -0.87 -13.96
C VAL A 135 36.50 -0.89 -15.21
N ILE A 136 37.11 -0.61 -16.35
CA ILE A 136 36.55 -0.87 -17.68
C ILE A 136 37.12 -2.20 -18.16
N PRO A 137 36.31 -3.27 -18.28
CA PRO A 137 36.79 -4.54 -18.80
C PRO A 137 36.91 -4.47 -20.33
N ASP A 138 37.85 -5.22 -20.89
CA ASP A 138 38.05 -5.27 -22.33
C ASP A 138 36.92 -5.98 -23.08
N GLY A 139 36.85 -5.70 -24.38
CA GLY A 139 35.77 -6.13 -25.26
C GLY A 139 34.69 -5.07 -25.48
N ILE A 140 33.69 -5.46 -26.27
CA ILE A 140 32.59 -4.61 -26.74
C ILE A 140 31.24 -5.15 -26.28
N ASP A 141 30.32 -4.25 -25.95
CA ASP A 141 28.93 -4.61 -25.70
C ASP A 141 28.19 -4.98 -27.01
N LYS A 142 26.98 -5.53 -26.87
CA LYS A 142 26.14 -5.98 -27.98
C LYS A 142 25.75 -4.89 -29.01
N ASN A 143 26.17 -3.64 -28.82
CA ASN A 143 25.97 -2.51 -29.73
C ASN A 143 27.30 -2.01 -30.31
N GLY A 144 28.38 -2.79 -30.19
CA GLY A 144 29.73 -2.44 -30.66
C GLY A 144 30.46 -1.40 -29.82
N LYS A 145 30.01 -1.11 -28.58
CA LYS A 145 30.57 -0.02 -27.75
C LYS A 145 31.42 -0.57 -26.60
N PRO A 146 32.51 0.11 -26.21
CA PRO A 146 33.31 -0.28 -25.04
C PRO A 146 32.46 -0.51 -23.80
N HIS A 147 32.79 -1.53 -23.02
CA HIS A 147 32.05 -1.89 -21.82
C HIS A 147 32.02 -0.75 -20.79
N LYS A 148 30.87 -0.54 -20.15
CA LYS A 148 30.72 0.47 -19.08
C LYS A 148 31.52 0.06 -17.84
N LEU A 149 32.13 1.04 -17.17
CA LEU A 149 32.89 0.80 -15.94
C LEU A 149 32.04 0.10 -14.85
N ARG A 150 32.67 -0.74 -14.04
CA ARG A 150 32.14 -1.27 -12.77
C ARG A 150 33.01 -0.73 -11.63
N LEU A 151 32.38 -0.24 -10.57
CA LEU A 151 33.08 0.22 -9.38
C LEU A 151 33.42 -0.98 -8.47
N TYR A 152 34.62 -0.96 -7.91
CA TYR A 152 35.09 -1.88 -6.89
C TYR A 152 35.74 -1.05 -5.76
N SER A 153 35.31 -1.29 -4.53
CA SER A 153 35.91 -0.71 -3.33
C SER A 153 37.34 -1.23 -3.18
N ILE A 154 38.28 -0.35 -2.85
CA ILE A 154 39.72 -0.67 -2.79
C ILE A 154 40.00 -1.52 -1.53
N ALA A 155 40.88 -2.51 -1.67
CA ALA A 155 41.22 -3.48 -0.63
C ALA A 155 42.57 -3.21 0.07
N SER A 156 43.42 -2.37 -0.52
CA SER A 156 44.69 -1.87 0.05
C SER A 156 44.50 -0.51 0.75
N SER A 157 45.41 -0.15 1.65
CA SER A 157 45.60 1.22 2.14
C SER A 157 46.13 2.14 1.03
N ALA A 158 46.19 3.46 1.26
CA ALA A 158 46.68 4.44 0.29
C ALA A 158 48.12 4.16 -0.23
N ILE A 159 48.97 3.51 0.58
CA ILE A 159 50.34 3.16 0.21
C ILE A 159 50.44 1.84 -0.57
N GLY A 160 49.32 1.12 -0.77
CA GLY A 160 49.31 -0.17 -1.46
C GLY A 160 49.88 -1.32 -0.63
N ASP A 161 49.62 -2.56 -1.05
CA ASP A 161 50.10 -3.75 -0.32
C ASP A 161 51.63 -3.93 -0.34
N PHE A 162 52.33 -3.13 -1.17
CA PHE A 162 53.79 -3.06 -1.25
C PHE A 162 54.39 -1.82 -0.55
N ALA A 163 53.57 -1.02 0.15
CA ALA A 163 53.96 0.20 0.88
C ALA A 163 54.66 1.30 0.05
N ASP A 164 54.57 1.25 -1.28
CA ASP A 164 55.29 2.14 -2.21
C ASP A 164 54.44 3.27 -2.82
N SER A 165 53.13 3.28 -2.53
CA SER A 165 52.10 4.14 -3.12
C SER A 165 51.90 4.00 -4.65
N LYS A 166 52.49 2.97 -5.28
CA LYS A 166 52.42 2.72 -6.73
C LYS A 166 51.54 1.51 -7.08
N THR A 167 50.75 1.02 -6.12
CA THR A 167 49.90 -0.15 -6.31
C THR A 167 48.49 0.07 -5.77
N VAL A 168 47.50 -0.62 -6.36
CA VAL A 168 46.10 -0.62 -5.90
C VAL A 168 45.51 -2.02 -5.98
N SER A 169 44.84 -2.44 -4.91
CA SER A 169 44.37 -3.82 -4.75
C SER A 169 42.85 -3.92 -4.70
N LEU A 170 42.29 -4.98 -5.28
CA LEU A 170 40.84 -5.24 -5.30
C LEU A 170 40.52 -6.62 -4.72
N CYS A 171 39.34 -6.71 -4.09
CA CYS A 171 38.71 -7.97 -3.68
C CYS A 171 37.50 -8.25 -4.59
N VAL A 172 37.61 -9.22 -5.48
CA VAL A 172 36.64 -9.47 -6.56
C VAL A 172 36.05 -10.86 -6.46
N LYS A 173 34.75 -10.96 -6.18
CA LYS A 173 33.99 -12.21 -6.31
C LYS A 173 33.66 -12.44 -7.78
N ARG A 174 33.99 -13.63 -8.30
CA ARG A 174 33.59 -14.05 -9.65
C ARG A 174 32.08 -14.19 -9.68
N LEU A 175 31.38 -13.28 -10.38
CA LEU A 175 29.95 -13.41 -10.57
C LEU A 175 29.66 -14.40 -11.71
N VAL A 176 29.05 -15.52 -11.36
CA VAL A 176 28.37 -16.44 -12.27
C VAL A 176 26.95 -16.62 -11.74
N TYR A 177 25.95 -16.59 -12.62
CA TYR A 177 24.56 -16.81 -12.26
C TYR A 177 23.80 -17.41 -13.46
N THR A 178 22.87 -18.32 -13.19
CA THR A 178 21.93 -18.80 -14.22
C THR A 178 20.90 -17.70 -14.48
N ASN A 179 20.65 -17.35 -15.74
CA ASN A 179 19.58 -16.40 -16.08
C ASN A 179 18.20 -17.07 -16.05
N ASP A 180 17.13 -16.29 -16.22
CA ASP A 180 15.78 -16.84 -16.31
C ASP A 180 15.67 -17.86 -17.47
N GLN A 181 16.48 -17.80 -18.53
CA GLN A 181 16.48 -18.77 -19.64
C GLN A 181 17.18 -20.11 -19.33
N GLY A 182 17.82 -20.28 -18.16
CA GLY A 182 18.61 -21.49 -17.85
C GLY A 182 20.07 -21.43 -18.31
N GLU A 183 20.50 -20.35 -18.96
CA GLU A 183 21.86 -20.16 -19.46
C GLU A 183 22.79 -19.66 -18.34
N ILE A 184 24.01 -20.20 -18.27
CA ILE A 184 25.02 -19.78 -17.29
C ILE A 184 25.64 -18.45 -17.75
N VAL A 185 25.20 -17.34 -17.16
CA VAL A 185 25.69 -15.99 -17.49
C VAL A 185 26.87 -15.61 -16.60
N LYS A 186 28.04 -15.46 -17.22
CA LYS A 186 29.23 -14.89 -16.59
C LYS A 186 29.14 -13.37 -16.51
N GLY A 187 29.30 -12.81 -15.32
CA GLY A 187 29.37 -11.37 -15.10
C GLY A 187 30.64 -10.78 -15.72
N VAL A 188 30.50 -10.08 -16.85
CA VAL A 188 31.59 -9.57 -17.71
C VAL A 188 32.81 -9.05 -16.92
N CYS A 189 32.65 -7.98 -16.13
CA CYS A 189 33.79 -7.32 -15.49
C CYS A 189 34.44 -8.13 -14.38
N SER A 190 33.67 -8.92 -13.62
CA SER A 190 34.21 -9.77 -12.56
C SER A 190 34.92 -11.00 -13.12
N ASN A 191 34.47 -11.56 -14.24
CA ASN A 191 35.19 -12.67 -14.87
C ASN A 191 36.47 -12.15 -15.53
N PHE A 192 36.39 -11.07 -16.33
CA PHE A 192 37.58 -10.37 -16.85
C PHE A 192 38.63 -10.15 -15.75
N LEU A 193 38.26 -9.55 -14.62
CA LEU A 193 39.18 -9.30 -13.50
C LEU A 193 39.74 -10.59 -12.87
N CYS A 194 38.90 -11.59 -12.59
CA CYS A 194 39.38 -12.87 -12.04
C CYS A 194 40.20 -13.71 -13.05
N ASP A 195 40.05 -13.46 -14.34
CA ASP A 195 40.76 -14.14 -15.44
C ASP A 195 42.03 -13.37 -15.90
N LEU A 196 42.32 -12.18 -15.34
CA LEU A 196 43.55 -11.42 -15.65
C LEU A 196 44.79 -12.19 -15.21
N LYS A 197 45.79 -12.24 -16.09
CA LYS A 197 47.12 -12.79 -15.78
C LYS A 197 48.11 -11.67 -15.42
N PRO A 198 49.10 -11.92 -14.55
CA PRO A 198 50.24 -11.03 -14.36
C PRO A 198 50.84 -10.56 -15.70
N GLY A 199 51.19 -9.27 -15.80
CA GLY A 199 51.66 -8.63 -17.02
C GLY A 199 50.56 -8.16 -17.99
N SER A 200 49.28 -8.44 -17.73
CA SER A 200 48.15 -7.94 -18.54
C SER A 200 47.73 -6.52 -18.14
N ASP A 201 47.28 -5.74 -19.11
CA ASP A 201 46.82 -4.36 -18.88
C ASP A 201 45.38 -4.31 -18.33
N VAL A 202 45.05 -3.24 -17.60
CA VAL A 202 43.70 -2.96 -17.06
C VAL A 202 43.36 -1.47 -17.14
N LYS A 203 42.13 -1.14 -17.55
CA LYS A 203 41.67 0.25 -17.71
C LYS A 203 40.97 0.73 -16.44
N ILE A 204 41.62 1.61 -15.70
CA ILE A 204 41.22 2.10 -14.38
C ILE A 204 40.70 3.55 -14.44
N THR A 205 39.68 3.86 -13.65
CA THR A 205 39.09 5.20 -13.51
C THR A 205 38.87 5.55 -12.03
N GLY A 206 38.79 6.84 -11.69
CA GLY A 206 38.64 7.30 -10.31
C GLY A 206 39.83 8.14 -9.81
N PRO A 207 40.13 8.13 -8.50
CA PRO A 207 39.37 7.47 -7.42
C PRO A 207 37.94 7.98 -7.30
N VAL A 208 37.05 7.24 -6.64
CA VAL A 208 35.62 7.61 -6.49
C VAL A 208 35.17 7.35 -5.05
N GLY A 209 34.35 8.26 -4.52
CA GLY A 209 33.73 8.12 -3.20
C GLY A 209 34.33 9.03 -2.13
N LYS A 210 33.47 9.43 -1.18
CA LYS A 210 33.83 10.12 0.08
C LYS A 210 33.00 9.62 1.29
N GLU A 211 32.09 8.68 1.08
CA GLU A 211 31.15 8.19 2.11
C GLU A 211 31.84 7.29 3.14
N MET A 212 32.72 6.41 2.68
CA MET A 212 33.42 5.41 3.49
C MET A 212 34.83 5.86 3.91
N LEU A 213 35.15 7.16 3.89
CA LEU A 213 36.43 7.66 4.40
C LEU A 213 36.54 7.48 5.92
N MET A 214 37.73 7.16 6.42
CA MET A 214 38.06 7.04 7.85
C MET A 214 37.75 8.33 8.64
N PRO A 215 37.47 8.24 9.96
CA PRO A 215 37.36 9.42 10.82
C PRO A 215 38.73 10.13 10.98
N LYS A 216 38.73 11.43 11.29
CA LYS A 216 39.95 12.17 11.65
C LYS A 216 40.46 11.79 13.04
N ASP A 217 39.57 11.42 13.95
CA ASP A 217 39.88 11.08 15.33
C ASP A 217 40.61 9.72 15.43
N PRO A 218 41.87 9.68 15.90
CA PRO A 218 42.63 8.43 16.05
C PRO A 218 42.18 7.60 17.27
N ASN A 219 41.35 8.15 18.16
CA ASN A 219 40.79 7.47 19.34
C ASN A 219 39.32 7.04 19.11
N ALA A 220 38.85 7.10 17.86
CA ALA A 220 37.50 6.74 17.49
C ALA A 220 37.19 5.25 17.73
N THR A 221 35.97 4.93 18.11
CA THR A 221 35.45 3.56 18.01
C THR A 221 34.93 3.34 16.58
N ILE A 222 35.47 2.36 15.86
CA ILE A 222 35.20 2.12 14.44
C ILE A 222 34.62 0.72 14.27
N ILE A 223 33.29 0.65 14.11
CA ILE A 223 32.54 -0.61 13.96
C ILE A 223 32.34 -0.88 12.47
N MET A 224 32.85 -2.00 11.98
CA MET A 224 32.90 -2.36 10.56
C MET A 224 32.04 -3.59 10.30
N LEU A 225 30.99 -3.42 9.49
CA LEU A 225 29.97 -4.43 9.23
C LEU A 225 30.08 -4.87 7.76
N GLY A 226 30.81 -5.97 7.52
CA GLY A 226 31.17 -6.46 6.19
C GLY A 226 30.45 -7.74 5.78
N THR A 227 30.06 -7.85 4.50
CA THR A 227 29.55 -9.11 3.92
C THR A 227 30.23 -9.45 2.59
N GLY A 228 30.87 -10.62 2.52
CA GLY A 228 31.68 -11.04 1.37
C GLY A 228 32.72 -9.98 0.99
N THR A 229 32.77 -9.61 -0.30
CA THR A 229 33.69 -8.55 -0.81
C THR A 229 33.48 -7.17 -0.19
N GLY A 230 32.42 -6.96 0.58
CA GLY A 230 32.26 -5.78 1.44
C GLY A 230 33.37 -5.63 2.49
N ILE A 231 34.22 -6.65 2.68
CA ILE A 231 35.44 -6.55 3.50
C ILE A 231 36.49 -5.59 2.94
N ALA A 232 36.51 -5.31 1.63
CA ALA A 232 37.57 -4.55 0.97
C ALA A 232 37.95 -3.20 1.66
N PRO A 233 37.02 -2.25 1.88
CA PRO A 233 37.34 -1.00 2.55
C PRO A 233 37.77 -1.20 4.01
N PHE A 234 37.42 -2.32 4.65
CA PHE A 234 37.80 -2.62 6.03
C PHE A 234 39.20 -3.21 6.13
N ARG A 235 39.64 -4.00 5.13
CA ARG A 235 41.06 -4.36 4.98
C ARG A 235 41.91 -3.10 4.78
N SER A 236 41.48 -2.21 3.88
CA SER A 236 42.09 -0.90 3.61
C SER A 236 42.23 -0.05 4.88
N PHE A 237 41.17 0.03 5.70
CA PHE A 237 41.20 0.68 7.02
C PHE A 237 42.19 0.02 7.98
N LEU A 238 42.13 -1.31 8.12
CA LEU A 238 42.84 -2.05 9.16
C LEU A 238 44.34 -2.14 8.91
N TRP A 239 44.78 -2.19 7.65
CA TRP A 239 46.19 -2.06 7.28
C TRP A 239 46.78 -0.75 7.83
N LYS A 240 46.13 0.39 7.56
CA LYS A 240 46.52 1.73 8.08
C LYS A 240 46.42 1.88 9.60
N MET A 241 45.63 1.04 10.28
CA MET A 241 45.51 1.05 11.76
C MET A 241 46.58 0.21 12.48
N PHE A 242 47.03 -0.88 11.86
CA PHE A 242 47.75 -1.96 12.58
C PHE A 242 48.99 -2.52 11.88
N PHE A 243 49.16 -2.36 10.57
CA PHE A 243 50.35 -2.82 9.82
C PHE A 243 51.26 -1.67 9.34
N GLU A 244 50.87 -0.42 9.58
CA GLU A 244 51.54 0.77 9.03
C GLU A 244 51.83 1.80 10.13
N GLU A 245 52.97 2.50 10.02
CA GLU A 245 53.32 3.61 10.89
C GLU A 245 53.23 4.94 10.13
N HIS A 246 52.26 5.78 10.51
CA HIS A 246 52.06 7.11 9.93
C HIS A 246 52.35 8.19 10.98
N HIS A 247 53.18 9.18 10.64
CA HIS A 247 53.56 10.25 11.57
C HIS A 247 52.38 11.17 11.96
N ASP A 248 51.35 11.27 11.12
CA ASP A 248 50.15 12.10 11.32
C ASP A 248 48.94 11.30 11.85
N TYR A 249 48.99 9.96 11.84
CA TYR A 249 47.86 9.12 12.24
C TYR A 249 48.30 7.81 12.95
N LYS A 250 48.22 7.80 14.29
CA LYS A 250 48.44 6.60 15.12
C LYS A 250 47.14 6.16 15.80
N PHE A 251 46.55 5.07 15.35
CA PHE A 251 45.25 4.60 15.85
C PHE A 251 45.33 3.99 17.26
N ASN A 252 44.65 4.62 18.23
CA ASN A 252 44.58 4.18 19.63
C ASN A 252 43.15 3.87 20.08
N GLY A 253 42.16 3.99 19.19
CA GLY A 253 40.77 3.64 19.46
C GLY A 253 40.47 2.14 19.42
N LEU A 254 39.18 1.80 19.39
CA LEU A 254 38.68 0.43 19.26
C LEU A 254 38.17 0.19 17.83
N ALA A 255 38.84 -0.68 17.08
CA ALA A 255 38.36 -1.20 15.81
C ALA A 255 37.63 -2.52 16.05
N TRP A 256 36.40 -2.67 15.53
CA TRP A 256 35.61 -3.89 15.68
C TRP A 256 35.04 -4.34 14.34
N LEU A 257 35.57 -5.44 13.80
CA LEU A 257 35.15 -6.02 12.53
C LEU A 257 34.18 -7.20 12.74
N PHE A 258 32.98 -7.09 12.16
CA PHE A 258 32.06 -8.19 11.95
C PHE A 258 32.06 -8.59 10.47
N LEU A 259 32.38 -9.84 10.15
CA LEU A 259 32.41 -10.36 8.77
C LEU A 259 31.42 -11.54 8.59
N GLY A 260 30.40 -11.32 7.76
CA GLY A 260 29.40 -12.33 7.40
C GLY A 260 29.70 -13.06 6.09
N VAL A 261 29.79 -14.39 6.14
CA VAL A 261 30.16 -15.29 5.03
C VAL A 261 29.30 -16.57 5.04
N PRO A 262 29.16 -17.30 3.92
CA PRO A 262 28.42 -18.57 3.91
C PRO A 262 29.17 -19.72 4.61
N THR A 263 30.47 -19.92 4.31
CA THR A 263 31.28 -21.05 4.79
C THR A 263 32.66 -20.59 5.29
N SER A 264 33.33 -21.39 6.12
CA SER A 264 34.68 -21.07 6.61
C SER A 264 35.70 -20.92 5.47
N SER A 265 35.55 -21.69 4.39
CA SER A 265 36.30 -21.57 3.13
C SER A 265 36.05 -20.28 2.33
N THR A 266 35.14 -19.42 2.80
CA THR A 266 34.88 -18.08 2.27
C THR A 266 35.25 -16.95 3.25
N LEU A 267 35.96 -17.25 4.34
CA LEU A 267 36.58 -16.24 5.21
C LEU A 267 37.73 -15.55 4.47
N LEU A 268 37.47 -14.33 4.00
CA LEU A 268 38.42 -13.55 3.21
C LEU A 268 39.44 -12.86 4.12
N TYR A 269 40.74 -12.98 3.80
CA TYR A 269 41.86 -12.38 4.55
C TYR A 269 41.92 -12.79 6.03
N ARG A 270 41.50 -14.03 6.34
CA ARG A 270 41.40 -14.55 7.71
C ARG A 270 42.72 -14.38 8.46
N GLU A 271 43.83 -14.74 7.82
CA GLU A 271 45.18 -14.78 8.36
C GLU A 271 45.74 -13.38 8.64
N GLU A 272 45.31 -12.37 7.87
CA GLU A 272 45.64 -10.96 8.15
C GLU A 272 44.92 -10.48 9.41
N PHE A 273 43.61 -10.74 9.53
CA PHE A 273 42.82 -10.27 10.67
C PHE A 273 43.13 -11.02 11.97
N GLU A 274 43.41 -12.32 11.91
CA GLU A 274 43.87 -13.07 13.08
C GLU A 274 45.22 -12.53 13.57
N ARG A 275 46.17 -12.23 12.68
CA ARG A 275 47.44 -11.57 13.03
C ARG A 275 47.26 -10.15 13.60
N MET A 276 46.35 -9.35 13.06
CA MET A 276 46.03 -8.03 13.62
C MET A 276 45.49 -8.14 15.05
N LYS A 277 44.73 -9.20 15.35
CA LYS A 277 44.19 -9.49 16.70
C LYS A 277 45.28 -9.93 17.67
N GLU A 278 46.30 -10.65 17.19
CA GLU A 278 47.50 -11.00 17.98
C GLU A 278 48.37 -9.77 18.28
N ILE A 279 48.54 -8.86 17.32
CA ILE A 279 49.34 -7.63 17.46
C ILE A 279 48.65 -6.58 18.35
N ALA A 280 47.32 -6.51 18.32
CA ALA A 280 46.55 -5.45 18.97
C ALA A 280 45.27 -5.94 19.69
N PRO A 281 45.36 -6.94 20.61
CA PRO A 281 44.18 -7.63 21.17
C PRO A 281 43.20 -6.72 21.93
N GLU A 282 43.69 -5.64 22.54
CA GLU A 282 42.86 -4.65 23.25
C GLU A 282 42.20 -3.62 22.31
N ARG A 283 42.80 -3.37 21.14
CA ARG A 283 42.36 -2.35 20.16
C ARG A 283 41.61 -2.93 18.96
N PHE A 284 41.72 -4.24 18.70
CA PHE A 284 41.05 -4.90 17.58
C PHE A 284 40.20 -6.10 18.00
N ARG A 285 38.88 -6.00 17.78
CA ARG A 285 37.92 -7.10 17.92
C ARG A 285 37.51 -7.62 16.54
N LEU A 286 37.40 -8.95 16.45
CA LEU A 286 37.13 -9.67 15.22
C LEU A 286 36.09 -10.77 15.49
N ASP A 287 34.97 -10.68 14.78
CA ASP A 287 33.80 -11.53 14.93
C ASP A 287 33.35 -12.08 13.57
N PHE A 288 33.45 -13.40 13.41
CA PHE A 288 32.98 -14.11 12.22
C PHE A 288 31.54 -14.61 12.38
N ALA A 289 30.76 -14.48 11.31
CA ALA A 289 29.40 -14.98 11.22
C ALA A 289 29.28 -15.92 10.00
N VAL A 290 29.51 -17.22 10.24
CA VAL A 290 29.59 -18.24 9.20
C VAL A 290 28.24 -18.94 9.05
N SER A 291 27.39 -18.40 8.17
CA SER A 291 25.95 -18.66 8.23
C SER A 291 25.52 -20.10 7.93
N ARG A 292 26.31 -20.92 7.23
CA ARG A 292 25.95 -22.34 6.97
C ARG A 292 26.47 -23.31 8.03
N GLU A 293 27.41 -22.91 8.87
CA GLU A 293 28.13 -23.77 9.82
C GLU A 293 27.82 -23.43 11.28
N GLN A 294 27.46 -22.17 11.56
CA GLN A 294 27.18 -21.66 12.89
C GLN A 294 25.69 -21.33 13.05
N THR A 295 25.13 -21.61 14.22
CA THR A 295 23.76 -21.25 14.61
C THR A 295 23.74 -20.55 15.98
N ASN A 296 22.67 -19.81 16.27
CA ASN A 296 22.43 -19.25 17.60
C ASN A 296 21.67 -20.25 18.51
N ALA A 297 21.46 -19.88 19.77
CA ALA A 297 20.74 -20.71 20.75
C ALA A 297 19.26 -21.02 20.38
N ALA A 298 18.68 -20.33 19.39
CA ALA A 298 17.35 -20.61 18.84
C ALA A 298 17.38 -21.46 17.56
N GLY A 299 18.55 -21.95 17.13
CA GLY A 299 18.75 -22.73 15.91
C GLY A 299 18.76 -21.89 14.61
N GLU A 300 18.75 -20.57 14.70
CA GLU A 300 18.84 -19.71 13.52
C GLU A 300 20.28 -19.61 13.00
N LYS A 301 20.43 -19.52 11.67
CA LYS A 301 21.72 -19.39 10.99
C LYS A 301 22.46 -18.11 11.39
N MET A 302 23.78 -18.23 11.58
CA MET A 302 24.65 -17.15 12.04
C MET A 302 25.01 -16.16 10.92
N TYR A 303 24.07 -15.30 10.56
CA TYR A 303 24.33 -14.11 9.76
C TYR A 303 24.99 -13.01 10.60
N ILE A 304 25.51 -11.96 9.95
CA ILE A 304 26.17 -10.83 10.64
C ILE A 304 25.29 -10.21 11.74
N GLN A 305 23.99 -10.00 11.47
CA GLN A 305 23.07 -9.50 12.48
C GLN A 305 22.85 -10.51 13.63
N THR A 306 22.86 -11.82 13.35
CA THR A 306 22.75 -12.87 14.38
C THR A 306 23.93 -12.82 15.35
N ARG A 307 25.17 -12.58 14.86
CA ARG A 307 26.37 -12.38 15.70
C ARG A 307 26.30 -11.06 16.47
N MET A 308 25.83 -9.97 15.84
CA MET A 308 25.58 -8.70 16.54
C MET A 308 24.52 -8.82 17.65
N ALA A 309 23.59 -9.78 17.56
CA ALA A 309 22.56 -10.02 18.58
C ALA A 309 23.14 -10.52 19.93
N GLU A 310 24.33 -11.13 19.91
CA GLU A 310 25.03 -11.61 21.10
C GLU A 310 25.68 -10.44 21.86
N TYR A 311 26.20 -9.46 21.12
CA TYR A 311 26.83 -8.24 21.64
C TYR A 311 25.91 -7.01 21.67
N LYS A 312 24.60 -7.21 21.47
CA LYS A 312 23.61 -6.16 21.18
C LYS A 312 23.62 -4.98 22.18
N ASP A 313 23.76 -5.27 23.46
CA ASP A 313 23.69 -4.27 24.53
C ASP A 313 25.02 -3.50 24.64
N GLU A 314 26.16 -4.13 24.39
CA GLU A 314 27.46 -3.46 24.25
C GLU A 314 27.51 -2.55 23.01
N LEU A 315 27.05 -3.06 21.86
CA LEU A 315 26.97 -2.28 20.61
C LEU A 315 26.06 -1.06 20.75
N TRP A 316 25.00 -1.14 21.56
CA TRP A 316 24.11 -0.02 21.86
C TRP A 316 24.79 1.05 22.72
N GLU A 317 25.51 0.67 23.78
CA GLU A 317 26.28 1.62 24.60
C GLU A 317 27.48 2.24 23.86
N LEU A 318 28.07 1.53 22.89
CA LEU A 318 29.04 2.14 21.97
C LEU A 318 28.36 3.14 21.04
N LEU A 319 27.21 2.81 20.46
CA LEU A 319 26.47 3.69 19.54
C LEU A 319 26.01 5.02 20.14
N LYS A 320 25.84 5.08 21.47
CA LYS A 320 25.53 6.32 22.21
C LYS A 320 26.71 7.32 22.28
N LYS A 321 27.96 6.88 22.00
CA LYS A 321 29.16 7.71 22.15
C LYS A 321 29.46 8.54 20.90
N ASP A 322 29.81 9.81 21.08
CA ASP A 322 30.04 10.74 19.97
C ASP A 322 31.29 10.44 19.11
N ASN A 323 32.21 9.61 19.61
CA ASN A 323 33.39 9.12 18.89
C ASN A 323 33.18 7.72 18.25
N THR A 324 31.96 7.18 18.24
CA THR A 324 31.64 5.91 17.55
C THR A 324 31.19 6.15 16.12
N TYR A 325 31.78 5.41 15.18
CA TYR A 325 31.47 5.46 13.75
C TYR A 325 31.21 4.03 13.25
N VAL A 326 29.99 3.77 12.78
CA VAL A 326 29.62 2.54 12.11
C VAL A 326 29.80 2.70 10.60
N TYR A 327 30.49 1.74 10.00
CA TYR A 327 30.63 1.60 8.56
C TYR A 327 30.06 0.25 8.11
N MET A 328 29.23 0.26 7.08
CA MET A 328 28.57 -0.94 6.56
C MET A 328 28.86 -1.07 5.06
N CYS A 329 29.36 -2.24 4.64
CA CYS A 329 29.69 -2.51 3.24
C CYS A 329 29.34 -3.94 2.80
N GLY A 330 28.86 -4.08 1.57
CA GLY A 330 28.62 -5.36 0.91
C GLY A 330 27.26 -5.45 0.23
N LEU A 331 26.53 -6.52 0.52
CA LEU A 331 25.32 -6.90 -0.23
C LEU A 331 24.10 -6.06 0.16
N LYS A 332 23.27 -5.72 -0.84
CA LYS A 332 22.15 -4.78 -0.68
C LYS A 332 21.06 -5.21 0.34
N GLY A 333 21.02 -6.49 0.73
CA GLY A 333 20.10 -7.02 1.74
C GLY A 333 20.52 -6.80 3.20
N MET A 334 21.81 -6.66 3.52
CA MET A 334 22.30 -6.78 4.91
C MET A 334 21.76 -5.69 5.87
N GLU A 335 21.53 -4.47 5.38
CA GLU A 335 21.04 -3.35 6.20
C GLU A 335 19.71 -3.69 6.87
N LYS A 336 18.83 -4.50 6.23
CA LYS A 336 17.53 -4.83 6.81
C LYS A 336 17.65 -5.68 8.08
N GLY A 337 18.43 -6.76 8.04
CA GLY A 337 18.61 -7.64 9.19
C GLY A 337 19.28 -6.95 10.38
N ILE A 338 20.14 -5.98 10.08
CA ILE A 338 20.78 -5.13 11.10
C ILE A 338 19.75 -4.13 11.66
N ASP A 339 18.98 -3.44 10.81
CA ASP A 339 17.91 -2.53 11.25
C ASP A 339 16.83 -3.23 12.08
N ASP A 340 16.44 -4.47 11.73
CA ASP A 340 15.47 -5.24 12.49
C ASP A 340 15.92 -5.41 13.97
N ILE A 341 17.23 -5.61 14.25
CA ILE A 341 17.78 -5.72 15.62
C ILE A 341 17.95 -4.35 16.28
N MET A 342 18.40 -3.34 15.53
CA MET A 342 18.60 -2.00 16.10
C MET A 342 17.28 -1.32 16.49
N ILE A 343 16.16 -1.69 15.85
CA ILE A 343 14.80 -1.30 16.28
C ILE A 343 14.49 -1.86 17.67
N ASP A 344 14.71 -3.15 17.90
CA ASP A 344 14.44 -3.79 19.20
C ASP A 344 15.33 -3.24 20.33
N LEU A 345 16.56 -2.83 20.02
CA LEU A 345 17.45 -2.12 20.95
C LEU A 345 16.93 -0.72 21.27
N ALA A 346 16.72 0.13 20.25
CA ALA A 346 16.30 1.52 20.45
C ALA A 346 14.94 1.62 21.18
N ALA A 347 14.04 0.67 20.91
CA ALA A 347 12.74 0.58 21.55
C ALA A 347 12.79 0.33 23.08
N LYS A 348 13.87 -0.28 23.62
CA LYS A 348 14.07 -0.39 25.08
C LYS A 348 14.19 0.98 25.74
N ASP A 349 14.94 1.87 25.11
CA ASP A 349 15.25 3.22 25.60
C ASP A 349 14.19 4.25 25.17
N GLY A 350 13.11 3.82 24.51
CA GLY A 350 12.04 4.67 24.01
C GLY A 350 12.40 5.49 22.75
N ILE A 351 13.49 5.15 22.07
CA ILE A 351 14.01 5.84 20.90
C ILE A 351 13.50 5.17 19.61
N ASP A 352 13.04 5.94 18.61
CA ASP A 352 12.85 5.40 17.27
C ASP A 352 14.21 5.23 16.57
N TRP A 353 14.57 4.00 16.25
CA TRP A 353 15.76 3.70 15.47
C TRP A 353 15.77 4.40 14.11
N LEU A 354 14.62 4.55 13.44
CA LEU A 354 14.61 5.10 12.08
C LEU A 354 14.89 6.61 12.07
N ASP A 355 14.51 7.38 13.08
CA ASP A 355 14.92 8.78 13.26
C ASP A 355 16.33 8.90 13.87
N TYR A 356 16.70 8.09 14.86
CA TYR A 356 18.07 8.11 15.42
C TYR A 356 19.13 7.76 14.37
N LYS A 357 18.86 6.78 13.50
CA LYS A 357 19.70 6.44 12.35
C LYS A 357 19.82 7.58 11.32
N LYS A 358 18.81 8.47 11.19
CA LYS A 358 18.93 9.68 10.36
C LYS A 358 19.84 10.71 11.02
N GLN A 359 19.81 10.83 12.35
CA GLN A 359 20.73 11.65 13.12
C GLN A 359 22.17 11.15 12.97
N LEU A 360 22.44 9.86 13.19
CA LEU A 360 23.76 9.23 13.01
C LEU A 360 24.30 9.38 11.56
N LYS A 361 23.43 9.29 10.54
CA LYS A 361 23.80 9.57 9.14
C LYS A 361 24.16 11.05 8.93
N LYS A 362 23.47 11.99 9.60
CA LYS A 362 23.74 13.44 9.49
C LYS A 362 25.06 13.85 10.17
N SER A 363 25.39 13.22 11.31
CA SER A 363 26.62 13.40 12.07
C SER A 363 27.83 12.60 11.55
N GLU A 364 27.67 11.88 10.43
CA GLU A 364 28.72 11.08 9.76
C GLU A 364 29.18 9.84 10.55
N GLN A 365 28.40 9.45 11.56
CA GLN A 365 28.62 8.30 12.45
C GLN A 365 27.97 6.99 11.93
N TRP A 366 27.12 7.04 10.90
CA TRP A 366 26.55 5.85 10.27
C TRP A 366 26.70 5.90 8.74
N ASN A 367 27.63 5.12 8.22
CA ASN A 367 28.14 5.22 6.85
C ASN A 367 27.84 3.92 6.10
N VAL A 368 27.27 3.98 4.89
CA VAL A 368 26.74 2.78 4.21
C VAL A 368 27.03 2.77 2.71
N GLU A 369 28.00 1.97 2.28
CA GLU A 369 28.24 1.63 0.88
C GLU A 369 27.56 0.31 0.51
N LYS A 370 26.96 0.25 -0.69
CA LYS A 370 26.21 -0.93 -1.14
C LYS A 370 26.53 -1.26 -2.59
N CYS A 371 26.89 -2.51 -2.85
CA CYS A 371 27.04 -3.03 -4.21
C CYS A 371 25.72 -2.90 -4.98
N HIS A 372 25.61 -1.87 -5.82
CA HIS A 372 24.34 -1.49 -6.44
C HIS A 372 24.07 -2.30 -7.71
N VAL A 373 23.67 -3.55 -7.52
CA VAL A 373 23.31 -4.50 -8.59
C VAL A 373 22.19 -3.89 -9.46
N LYS A 374 22.56 -3.39 -10.65
CA LYS A 374 21.63 -2.71 -11.58
C LYS A 374 20.79 -3.68 -12.40
N ASN A 375 21.29 -4.88 -12.71
CA ASN A 375 20.49 -5.91 -13.34
C ASN A 375 19.45 -6.45 -12.34
N LYS A 376 18.19 -6.59 -12.77
CA LYS A 376 17.10 -7.12 -11.94
C LYS A 376 17.36 -8.57 -11.56
N ASP A 377 17.91 -9.37 -12.47
CA ASP A 377 17.96 -10.82 -12.34
C ASP A 377 19.16 -11.27 -11.49
N ILE A 378 20.31 -10.63 -11.67
CA ILE A 378 21.45 -10.72 -10.74
C ILE A 378 21.03 -10.30 -9.31
N ARG A 379 20.11 -9.33 -9.19
CA ARG A 379 19.58 -8.93 -7.88
C ARG A 379 18.68 -10.02 -7.28
N LYS A 380 17.78 -10.66 -8.06
CA LYS A 380 17.02 -11.84 -7.59
C LYS A 380 17.96 -12.93 -7.06
N PHE A 381 19.00 -13.25 -7.82
CA PHE A 381 19.97 -14.31 -7.48
C PHE A 381 20.68 -14.03 -6.16
N LEU A 382 21.19 -12.80 -5.99
CA LEU A 382 21.91 -12.40 -4.78
C LEU A 382 20.98 -12.20 -3.56
N ASP A 383 19.78 -11.62 -3.76
CA ASP A 383 18.77 -11.53 -2.70
C ASP A 383 18.29 -12.95 -2.29
N GLY A 384 18.17 -13.88 -3.25
CA GLY A 384 17.83 -15.29 -3.01
C GLY A 384 18.87 -16.03 -2.17
N ILE A 385 20.16 -15.90 -2.49
CA ILE A 385 21.27 -16.48 -1.69
C ILE A 385 21.23 -15.98 -0.23
N TYR A 386 20.78 -14.75 0.01
CA TYR A 386 20.66 -14.20 1.37
C TYR A 386 19.35 -14.50 2.09
N VAL A 387 18.31 -14.97 1.38
CA VAL A 387 16.96 -15.23 1.93
C VAL A 387 16.65 -16.73 2.05
N SER A 388 17.39 -17.60 1.37
CA SER A 388 17.13 -19.05 1.25
C SER A 388 17.09 -19.87 2.56
N ASP A 389 17.42 -19.27 3.71
CA ASP A 389 17.88 -20.04 4.88
C ASP A 389 17.49 -19.48 6.26
N LYS A 390 16.51 -18.56 6.35
CA LYS A 390 15.73 -18.39 7.58
C LYS A 390 14.60 -19.42 7.57
N GLY A 391 14.53 -20.25 8.62
CA GLY A 391 13.59 -21.36 8.81
C GLY A 391 12.12 -20.94 8.98
N THR A 392 11.55 -20.29 7.96
CA THR A 392 10.11 -20.19 7.74
C THR A 392 9.74 -21.19 6.67
N ILE A 393 8.73 -22.02 6.94
CA ILE A 393 8.25 -23.05 6.02
C ILE A 393 7.62 -22.38 4.79
N THR A 394 8.42 -22.13 3.76
CA THR A 394 7.94 -21.90 2.40
C THR A 394 7.57 -23.25 1.80
N GLU A 395 6.49 -23.83 2.30
CA GLU A 395 5.83 -24.97 1.65
C GLU A 395 5.53 -24.57 0.20
N ASP A 396 6.03 -25.35 -0.76
CA ASP A 396 6.02 -24.99 -2.17
C ASP A 396 4.59 -25.01 -2.70
N GLN A 397 3.94 -23.84 -2.71
CA GLN A 397 2.51 -23.68 -2.98
C GLN A 397 2.08 -24.09 -4.40
N ASN A 398 3.00 -24.51 -5.28
CA ASN A 398 2.70 -25.13 -6.57
C ASN A 398 2.82 -26.68 -6.56
N THR A 399 2.93 -27.30 -5.39
CA THR A 399 2.80 -28.75 -5.18
C THR A 399 1.77 -28.99 -4.08
N ARG A 400 0.62 -29.57 -4.45
CA ARG A 400 -0.40 -29.96 -3.45
C ARG A 400 0.19 -31.05 -2.55
N PRO A 401 0.13 -30.93 -1.21
CA PRO A 401 0.52 -32.04 -0.34
C PRO A 401 -0.36 -33.27 -0.64
N ARG A 402 0.25 -34.46 -0.59
CA ARG A 402 -0.48 -35.72 -0.86
C ARG A 402 -1.61 -35.89 0.16
N PHE A 403 -2.77 -36.29 -0.33
CA PHE A 403 -3.99 -36.37 0.46
C PHE A 403 -3.97 -37.60 1.37
N THR A 404 -3.52 -37.44 2.61
CA THR A 404 -3.44 -38.53 3.59
C THR A 404 -4.79 -38.82 4.23
N THR A 405 -4.95 -40.05 4.74
CA THR A 405 -6.12 -40.47 5.54
C THR A 405 -6.34 -39.58 6.76
N GLU A 406 -5.26 -39.10 7.38
CA GLU A 406 -5.33 -38.13 8.47
C GLU A 406 -5.96 -36.81 8.02
N ILE A 407 -5.46 -36.20 6.93
CA ILE A 407 -6.00 -34.93 6.41
C ILE A 407 -7.48 -35.07 6.01
N PHE A 408 -7.87 -36.20 5.42
CA PHE A 408 -9.27 -36.52 5.13
C PHE A 408 -10.12 -36.55 6.42
N ALA A 409 -9.65 -37.19 7.49
CA ALA A 409 -10.36 -37.23 8.77
C ALA A 409 -10.52 -35.83 9.39
N TYR A 410 -9.48 -34.98 9.35
CA TYR A 410 -9.60 -33.58 9.81
C TYR A 410 -10.62 -32.78 8.97
N MET A 411 -10.64 -32.95 7.64
CA MET A 411 -11.65 -32.29 6.77
C MET A 411 -13.06 -32.79 7.05
N PHE A 412 -13.25 -34.10 7.22
CA PHE A 412 -14.56 -34.71 7.50
C PHE A 412 -15.11 -34.29 8.87
N MET A 413 -14.27 -34.24 9.91
CA MET A 413 -14.64 -33.76 11.25
C MET A 413 -14.89 -32.25 11.28
N SER A 414 -14.17 -31.46 10.49
CA SER A 414 -14.42 -30.01 10.34
C SER A 414 -15.77 -29.76 9.64
N ALA A 415 -16.07 -30.50 8.57
CA ALA A 415 -17.37 -30.49 7.91
C ALA A 415 -18.52 -30.88 8.85
N LEU A 416 -18.31 -31.90 9.67
CA LEU A 416 -19.29 -32.39 10.64
C LEU A 416 -19.60 -31.34 11.71
N LEU A 417 -18.59 -30.77 12.35
CA LEU A 417 -18.78 -29.79 13.44
C LEU A 417 -19.32 -28.45 12.92
N GLY A 418 -18.70 -27.87 11.89
CA GLY A 418 -19.06 -26.54 11.40
C GLY A 418 -20.28 -26.55 10.46
N GLY A 419 -20.20 -27.34 9.39
CA GLY A 419 -21.19 -27.29 8.30
C GLY A 419 -22.47 -28.07 8.59
N LEU A 420 -22.40 -29.18 9.35
CA LEU A 420 -23.60 -29.90 9.79
C LEU A 420 -24.06 -29.45 11.18
N CYS A 421 -23.30 -29.75 12.23
CA CYS A 421 -23.77 -29.65 13.60
C CYS A 421 -24.10 -28.22 14.02
N ALA A 422 -23.16 -27.27 13.90
CA ALA A 422 -23.43 -25.87 14.26
C ALA A 422 -24.60 -25.28 13.46
N GLN A 423 -24.60 -25.41 12.14
CA GLN A 423 -25.65 -24.85 11.28
C GLN A 423 -27.03 -25.49 11.54
N TYR A 424 -27.12 -26.80 11.79
CA TYR A 424 -28.37 -27.47 12.15
C TYR A 424 -28.86 -27.05 13.55
N LEU A 425 -27.98 -27.01 14.55
CA LEU A 425 -28.30 -26.59 15.92
C LEU A 425 -28.72 -25.12 15.97
N PHE A 426 -28.15 -24.26 15.13
CA PHE A 426 -28.53 -22.86 14.98
C PHE A 426 -29.97 -22.72 14.46
N PHE A 427 -30.32 -23.37 13.34
CA PHE A 427 -31.69 -23.29 12.79
C PHE A 427 -32.73 -23.97 13.68
N LEU A 428 -32.38 -25.09 14.33
CA LEU A 428 -33.27 -25.75 15.28
C LEU A 428 -33.47 -24.90 16.55
N GLY A 429 -32.41 -24.33 17.11
CA GLY A 429 -32.48 -23.38 18.22
C GLY A 429 -33.31 -22.13 17.89
N LEU A 430 -33.15 -21.58 16.69
CA LEU A 430 -33.97 -20.47 16.17
C LEU A 430 -35.45 -20.86 16.08
N SER A 431 -35.78 -22.10 15.70
CA SER A 431 -37.18 -22.57 15.63
C SER A 431 -37.88 -22.71 16.99
N TYR A 432 -37.12 -22.73 18.09
CA TYR A 432 -37.63 -22.80 19.47
C TYR A 432 -37.43 -21.49 20.27
N THR A 433 -36.84 -20.45 19.67
CA THR A 433 -36.49 -19.20 20.36
C THR A 433 -36.76 -17.97 19.47
N THR A 434 -36.15 -16.82 19.77
CA THR A 434 -36.23 -15.60 18.95
C THR A 434 -34.90 -15.33 18.23
N ALA A 435 -34.96 -14.58 17.12
CA ALA A 435 -33.77 -14.14 16.41
C ALA A 435 -32.82 -13.31 17.31
N THR A 436 -33.37 -12.46 18.18
CA THR A 436 -32.60 -11.67 19.16
C THR A 436 -31.83 -12.56 20.15
N LEU A 437 -32.47 -13.60 20.69
CA LEU A 437 -31.81 -14.53 21.61
C LEU A 437 -30.75 -15.36 20.87
N THR A 438 -31.07 -15.83 19.66
CA THR A 438 -30.15 -16.56 18.76
C THR A 438 -28.89 -15.75 18.44
N ALA A 439 -29.04 -14.46 18.12
CA ALA A 439 -27.92 -13.54 17.91
C ALA A 439 -27.11 -13.29 19.18
N THR A 440 -27.79 -13.15 20.33
CA THR A 440 -27.14 -12.97 21.65
C THR A 440 -26.25 -14.16 21.99
N PHE A 441 -26.75 -15.40 21.82
CA PHE A 441 -25.93 -16.61 22.00
C PHE A 441 -24.79 -16.68 20.99
N SER A 442 -25.02 -16.33 19.71
CA SER A 442 -23.96 -16.34 18.69
C SER A 442 -22.75 -15.46 19.05
N ASN A 443 -22.98 -14.36 19.78
CA ASN A 443 -21.93 -13.50 20.32
C ASN A 443 -21.12 -14.13 21.48
N MET A 444 -21.53 -15.29 22.02
CA MET A 444 -20.79 -16.08 23.02
C MET A 444 -19.72 -16.99 22.38
N THR A 445 -19.73 -17.18 21.05
CA THR A 445 -18.71 -17.90 20.29
C THR A 445 -17.25 -17.57 20.69
N PRO A 446 -16.84 -16.29 20.91
CA PRO A 446 -15.47 -15.98 21.30
C PRO A 446 -15.09 -16.56 22.66
N VAL A 447 -16.06 -16.69 23.58
CA VAL A 447 -15.86 -17.24 24.92
C VAL A 447 -15.58 -18.73 24.85
N PHE A 448 -16.43 -19.48 24.17
CA PHE A 448 -16.23 -20.92 23.99
C PHE A 448 -14.96 -21.19 23.18
N THR A 449 -14.65 -20.37 22.17
CA THR A 449 -13.37 -20.46 21.43
C THR A 449 -12.16 -20.22 22.35
N PHE A 450 -12.20 -19.24 23.25
CA PHE A 450 -11.11 -18.94 24.19
C PHE A 450 -10.99 -19.99 25.31
N LEU A 451 -12.10 -20.37 25.95
CA LEU A 451 -12.14 -21.37 27.02
C LEU A 451 -11.68 -22.76 26.56
N ILE A 452 -11.97 -23.14 25.30
CA ILE A 452 -11.51 -24.42 24.72
C ILE A 452 -10.07 -24.30 24.18
N ALA A 453 -9.60 -23.10 23.79
CA ALA A 453 -8.21 -22.89 23.35
C ALA A 453 -7.17 -23.08 24.46
N ILE A 454 -7.50 -22.68 25.70
CA ILE A 454 -6.60 -22.77 26.87
C ILE A 454 -6.15 -24.23 27.16
N PRO A 455 -7.05 -25.21 27.43
CA PRO A 455 -6.64 -26.60 27.71
C PRO A 455 -6.04 -27.30 26.47
N LEU A 456 -6.34 -26.83 25.26
CA LEU A 456 -5.72 -27.32 24.03
C LEU A 456 -4.33 -26.70 23.75
N GLN A 457 -3.82 -25.85 24.64
CA GLN A 457 -2.55 -25.11 24.51
C GLN A 457 -2.45 -24.28 23.21
N LEU A 458 -3.59 -23.81 22.69
CA LEU A 458 -3.67 -23.04 21.44
C LEU A 458 -3.52 -21.52 21.65
N GLU A 459 -3.63 -21.05 22.90
CA GLU A 459 -3.46 -19.65 23.30
C GLU A 459 -2.88 -19.65 24.73
N THR A 460 -1.74 -19.00 24.94
CA THR A 460 -1.11 -18.86 26.26
C THR A 460 -1.66 -17.64 27.00
N VAL A 461 -2.00 -17.82 28.28
CA VAL A 461 -2.62 -16.78 29.12
C VAL A 461 -1.90 -16.75 30.47
N ASP A 462 -0.83 -15.95 30.55
CA ASP A 462 -0.26 -15.58 31.85
C ASP A 462 -1.13 -14.48 32.50
N VAL A 463 -1.89 -14.86 33.52
CA VAL A 463 -2.78 -13.95 34.27
C VAL A 463 -1.97 -12.95 35.12
N ARG A 464 -0.69 -13.20 35.39
CA ARG A 464 0.22 -12.26 36.08
C ARG A 464 0.74 -11.17 35.13
N SER A 465 0.77 -11.42 33.83
CA SER A 465 1.13 -10.45 32.80
C SER A 465 -0.01 -9.47 32.53
N LYS A 466 0.32 -8.17 32.45
CA LYS A 466 -0.63 -7.11 32.05
C LYS A 466 -1.24 -7.36 30.66
N ALA A 467 -0.55 -8.09 29.77
CA ALA A 467 -1.08 -8.45 28.46
C ALA A 467 -2.11 -9.60 28.54
N GLY A 468 -1.82 -10.66 29.32
CA GLY A 468 -2.74 -11.77 29.52
C GLY A 468 -4.00 -11.35 30.29
N LEU A 469 -3.86 -10.52 31.32
CA LEU A 469 -4.97 -9.92 32.04
C LEU A 469 -5.86 -9.07 31.11
N ALA A 470 -5.27 -8.28 30.20
CA ALA A 470 -6.02 -7.51 29.20
C ALA A 470 -6.78 -8.39 28.19
N LYS A 471 -6.25 -9.55 27.78
CA LYS A 471 -6.99 -10.53 26.95
C LYS A 471 -8.24 -11.04 27.68
N VAL A 472 -8.10 -11.42 28.95
CA VAL A 472 -9.22 -11.96 29.77
C VAL A 472 -10.28 -10.90 30.00
N ILE A 473 -9.90 -9.71 30.49
CA ILE A 473 -10.83 -8.61 30.75
C ILE A 473 -11.50 -8.13 29.44
N GLY A 474 -10.74 -7.98 28.35
CA GLY A 474 -11.28 -7.59 27.04
C GLY A 474 -12.30 -8.59 26.49
N THR A 475 -12.07 -9.89 26.70
CA THR A 475 -13.05 -10.94 26.37
C THR A 475 -14.32 -10.78 27.20
N LEU A 476 -14.20 -10.69 28.53
CA LEU A 476 -15.35 -10.55 29.43
C LEU A 476 -16.17 -9.28 29.19
N MET A 477 -15.52 -8.15 28.90
CA MET A 477 -16.20 -6.88 28.55
C MET A 477 -16.95 -6.98 27.23
N SER A 478 -16.35 -7.63 26.21
CA SER A 478 -17.01 -7.86 24.92
C SER A 478 -18.29 -8.70 25.07
N VAL A 479 -18.23 -9.69 25.97
CA VAL A 479 -19.35 -10.57 26.31
C VAL A 479 -20.44 -9.83 27.06
N GLY A 480 -20.10 -9.11 28.13
CA GLY A 480 -21.05 -8.30 28.89
C GLY A 480 -21.76 -7.29 28.00
N GLY A 481 -21.03 -6.62 27.11
CA GLY A 481 -21.59 -5.70 26.12
C GLY A 481 -22.55 -6.37 25.13
N ALA A 482 -22.19 -7.52 24.58
CA ALA A 482 -23.05 -8.25 23.65
C ALA A 482 -24.31 -8.84 24.30
N THR A 483 -24.21 -9.31 25.55
CA THR A 483 -25.38 -9.73 26.35
C THR A 483 -26.31 -8.56 26.64
N LEU A 484 -25.76 -7.41 27.05
CA LEU A 484 -26.52 -6.19 27.32
C LEU A 484 -27.26 -5.68 26.07
N LEU A 485 -26.59 -5.70 24.92
CA LEU A 485 -27.14 -5.27 23.63
C LEU A 485 -28.35 -6.11 23.19
N GLY A 486 -28.38 -7.41 23.54
CA GLY A 486 -29.45 -8.33 23.17
C GLY A 486 -30.58 -8.49 24.20
N LEU A 487 -30.29 -8.36 25.50
CA LEU A 487 -31.26 -8.60 26.58
C LEU A 487 -31.83 -7.34 27.25
N TYR A 488 -31.17 -6.18 27.14
CA TYR A 488 -31.60 -4.96 27.82
C TYR A 488 -32.12 -3.88 26.86
N LYS A 489 -33.43 -3.91 26.60
CA LYS A 489 -34.15 -2.77 26.00
C LYS A 489 -34.38 -1.68 27.06
N GLY A 490 -33.36 -0.88 27.33
CA GLY A 490 -33.44 0.35 28.14
C GLY A 490 -34.25 1.46 27.45
N ALA A 491 -34.24 2.69 27.98
CA ALA A 491 -34.97 3.81 27.38
C ALA A 491 -34.57 4.07 25.91
N ALA A 492 -35.52 4.46 25.06
CA ALA A 492 -35.24 4.80 23.66
C ALA A 492 -34.46 6.11 23.55
N LEU A 493 -33.35 6.11 22.81
CA LEU A 493 -32.50 7.28 22.57
C LEU A 493 -32.93 8.11 21.35
N THR A 494 -33.86 7.59 20.54
CA THR A 494 -34.32 8.20 19.28
C THR A 494 -35.84 8.37 19.29
N HIS A 495 -36.31 9.59 19.58
CA HIS A 495 -37.73 9.94 19.46
C HIS A 495 -38.13 10.11 17.98
N THR A 496 -38.56 9.03 17.35
CA THR A 496 -39.24 9.05 16.05
C THR A 496 -40.74 8.89 16.27
N THR A 497 -41.54 9.89 15.94
CA THR A 497 -43.00 9.86 16.13
C THR A 497 -43.68 9.06 15.01
N SER A 498 -43.93 7.77 15.28
CA SER A 498 -44.79 6.92 14.45
C SER A 498 -45.61 5.99 15.34
N SER A 499 -46.86 6.36 15.59
CA SER A 499 -47.82 5.54 16.33
C SER A 499 -48.33 4.39 15.48
N VAL A 500 -47.79 3.19 15.70
CA VAL A 500 -48.38 1.93 15.22
C VAL A 500 -48.76 1.09 16.44
N GLN A 501 -49.97 0.55 16.42
CA GLN A 501 -50.69 0.03 17.57
C GLN A 501 -50.59 -1.50 17.61
N GLU A 502 -49.84 -2.05 18.57
CA GLU A 502 -49.83 -3.51 18.79
C GLU A 502 -51.19 -3.97 19.35
N HIS A 503 -51.88 -4.80 18.58
CA HIS A 503 -53.08 -5.54 18.99
C HIS A 503 -52.95 -7.00 18.55
N GLY A 504 -53.17 -7.92 19.49
CA GLY A 504 -53.01 -9.37 19.30
C GLY A 504 -51.83 -9.94 20.09
N ALA A 505 -52.01 -10.86 21.02
CA ALA A 505 -53.28 -11.38 21.56
C ALA A 505 -53.14 -11.84 23.02
N LYS A 506 -54.15 -11.58 23.84
CA LYS A 506 -54.41 -12.36 25.06
C LYS A 506 -55.43 -13.45 24.71
N GLY A 507 -55.01 -14.71 24.77
CA GLY A 507 -55.85 -15.89 24.58
C GLY A 507 -55.47 -16.96 25.60
N SER A 508 -56.45 -17.53 26.29
CA SER A 508 -56.24 -18.34 27.49
C SER A 508 -56.20 -19.85 27.22
N THR A 509 -55.23 -20.57 27.80
CA THR A 509 -55.44 -21.90 28.41
C THR A 509 -54.25 -22.33 29.28
N SER A 510 -54.54 -22.90 30.44
CA SER A 510 -53.63 -22.98 31.60
C SER A 510 -52.60 -24.13 31.62
N ASN A 511 -52.59 -25.02 30.63
CA ASN A 511 -51.59 -26.10 30.51
C ASN A 511 -50.42 -25.79 29.55
N SER A 512 -50.34 -24.55 29.02
CA SER A 512 -49.34 -24.14 28.02
C SER A 512 -48.01 -23.63 28.59
N SER A 513 -47.95 -23.32 29.90
CA SER A 513 -46.85 -22.60 30.55
C SER A 513 -45.64 -23.46 30.91
N SER A 514 -45.80 -24.77 31.06
CA SER A 514 -44.69 -25.72 31.20
C SER A 514 -44.04 -26.01 29.84
N ILE A 515 -44.84 -26.44 28.86
CA ILE A 515 -44.40 -26.82 27.51
C ILE A 515 -43.72 -25.65 26.78
N SER A 516 -44.17 -24.41 26.97
CA SER A 516 -43.51 -23.22 26.42
C SER A 516 -42.14 -22.94 27.06
N LYS A 517 -42.03 -23.04 28.39
CA LYS A 517 -40.74 -22.93 29.10
C LYS A 517 -39.77 -24.05 28.69
N GLU A 518 -40.25 -25.28 28.63
CA GLU A 518 -39.45 -26.46 28.25
C GLU A 518 -38.90 -26.34 26.82
N ARG A 519 -39.75 -25.94 25.86
CA ARG A 519 -39.30 -25.62 24.49
C ARG A 519 -38.28 -24.49 24.43
N TRP A 520 -38.49 -23.41 25.19
CA TRP A 520 -37.58 -22.26 25.21
C TRP A 520 -36.23 -22.58 25.87
N MET A 521 -36.24 -23.40 26.92
CA MET A 521 -35.03 -23.96 27.54
C MET A 521 -34.30 -24.91 26.58
N LEU A 522 -35.00 -25.83 25.92
CA LEU A 522 -34.42 -26.72 24.91
C LEU A 522 -33.77 -25.91 23.77
N GLY A 523 -34.47 -24.90 23.24
CA GLY A 523 -33.93 -23.98 22.24
C GLY A 523 -32.67 -23.25 22.72
N SER A 524 -32.65 -22.78 23.97
CA SER A 524 -31.47 -22.14 24.57
C SER A 524 -30.28 -23.11 24.73
N VAL A 525 -30.52 -24.36 25.11
CA VAL A 525 -29.50 -25.42 25.17
C VAL A 525 -28.94 -25.74 23.77
N LEU A 526 -29.80 -25.83 22.75
CA LEU A 526 -29.38 -26.03 21.36
C LEU A 526 -28.51 -24.87 20.85
N LEU A 527 -28.82 -23.63 21.23
CA LEU A 527 -27.99 -22.46 20.89
C LEU A 527 -26.61 -22.48 21.58
N VAL A 528 -26.53 -22.92 22.83
CA VAL A 528 -25.23 -23.13 23.52
C VAL A 528 -24.41 -24.24 22.83
N LEU A 529 -25.05 -25.35 22.47
CA LEU A 529 -24.40 -26.45 21.73
C LEU A 529 -23.91 -26.01 20.35
N ASN A 530 -24.67 -25.17 19.63
CA ASN A 530 -24.20 -24.50 18.41
C ASN A 530 -22.91 -23.70 18.67
N CYS A 531 -22.89 -22.84 19.69
CA CYS A 531 -21.72 -22.00 19.99
C CYS A 531 -20.47 -22.81 20.33
N ILE A 532 -20.63 -23.93 21.06
CA ILE A 532 -19.54 -24.88 21.34
C ILE A 532 -19.09 -25.59 20.05
N SER A 533 -20.02 -26.07 19.23
CA SER A 533 -19.73 -26.78 17.97
C SER A 533 -19.00 -25.89 16.95
N PHE A 534 -19.45 -24.64 16.81
CA PHE A 534 -18.83 -23.63 15.95
C PHE A 534 -17.46 -23.17 16.49
N SER A 535 -17.28 -23.11 17.81
CA SER A 535 -15.97 -22.84 18.43
C SER A 535 -14.98 -24.01 18.23
N LEU A 536 -15.45 -25.25 18.34
CA LEU A 536 -14.65 -26.43 18.01
C LEU A 536 -14.28 -26.46 16.53
N TRP A 537 -15.20 -26.08 15.63
CA TRP A 537 -14.91 -25.89 14.21
C TRP A 537 -13.79 -24.86 14.00
N MET A 538 -13.88 -23.67 14.59
CA MET A 538 -12.84 -22.64 14.52
C MET A 538 -11.46 -23.18 14.93
N LEU A 539 -11.39 -23.87 16.08
CA LEU A 539 -10.14 -24.40 16.64
C LEU A 539 -9.57 -25.55 15.79
N LEU A 540 -10.43 -26.44 15.27
CA LEU A 540 -10.04 -27.51 14.36
C LEU A 540 -9.58 -26.96 13.01
N GLN A 541 -10.24 -25.92 12.50
CA GLN A 541 -9.87 -25.23 11.27
C GLN A 541 -8.47 -24.62 11.36
N GLY A 542 -8.11 -24.02 12.52
CA GLY A 542 -6.76 -23.52 12.78
C GLY A 542 -5.67 -24.60 12.89
N LYS A 543 -6.04 -25.87 13.10
CA LYS A 543 -5.13 -27.02 12.97
C LYS A 543 -5.09 -27.53 11.53
N LEU A 544 -6.24 -27.59 10.83
CA LEU A 544 -6.34 -28.02 9.44
C LEU A 544 -5.56 -27.09 8.49
N THR A 545 -5.67 -25.77 8.64
CA THR A 545 -4.94 -24.82 7.78
C THR A 545 -3.41 -24.88 7.95
N LYS A 546 -2.92 -25.40 9.08
CA LYS A 546 -1.49 -25.69 9.31
C LYS A 546 -1.01 -27.01 8.69
N LYS A 547 -1.93 -27.95 8.41
CA LYS A 547 -1.64 -29.24 7.75
C LYS A 547 -1.99 -29.26 6.25
N TYR A 548 -2.76 -28.28 5.78
CA TYR A 548 -3.20 -28.18 4.40
C TYR A 548 -3.44 -26.70 4.01
N PRO A 549 -2.43 -25.96 3.49
CA PRO A 549 -2.52 -24.51 3.30
C PRO A 549 -3.45 -24.05 2.17
N ALA A 550 -3.98 -24.96 1.35
CA ALA A 550 -4.84 -24.61 0.22
C ALA A 550 -6.27 -24.29 0.67
N VAL A 551 -6.47 -23.12 1.29
CA VAL A 551 -7.74 -22.63 1.89
C VAL A 551 -8.96 -22.80 0.96
N PHE A 552 -8.85 -22.46 -0.32
CA PHE A 552 -9.95 -22.61 -1.27
C PHE A 552 -10.34 -24.07 -1.50
N SER A 553 -9.35 -24.97 -1.62
CA SER A 553 -9.58 -26.40 -1.85
C SER A 553 -10.08 -27.11 -0.60
N SER A 554 -9.52 -26.82 0.58
CA SER A 554 -10.01 -27.36 1.85
C SER A 554 -11.43 -26.91 2.14
N THR A 555 -11.75 -25.62 1.95
CA THR A 555 -13.12 -25.13 2.14
C THR A 555 -14.09 -25.81 1.17
N ALA A 556 -13.73 -25.96 -0.11
CA ALA A 556 -14.55 -26.70 -1.07
C ALA A 556 -14.80 -28.16 -0.66
N PHE A 557 -13.75 -28.91 -0.28
CA PHE A 557 -13.90 -30.30 0.19
C PHE A 557 -14.76 -30.39 1.45
N MET A 558 -14.59 -29.50 2.43
CA MET A 558 -15.44 -29.45 3.63
C MET A 558 -16.90 -29.16 3.28
N THR A 559 -17.17 -28.23 2.36
CA THR A 559 -18.55 -27.95 1.90
C THR A 559 -19.14 -29.16 1.18
N SER A 560 -18.37 -29.89 0.38
CA SER A 560 -18.83 -31.15 -0.23
C SER A 560 -19.13 -32.24 0.81
N PHE A 561 -18.25 -32.44 1.81
CA PHE A 561 -18.50 -33.41 2.88
C PHE A 561 -19.69 -33.02 3.76
N SER A 562 -19.84 -31.73 4.07
CA SER A 562 -20.99 -31.20 4.82
C SER A 562 -22.29 -31.37 4.04
N SER A 563 -22.31 -31.08 2.74
CA SER A 563 -23.47 -31.33 1.87
C SER A 563 -23.83 -32.82 1.79
N MET A 564 -22.84 -33.72 1.79
CA MET A 564 -23.04 -35.17 1.80
C MET A 564 -23.60 -35.66 3.15
N GLN A 565 -23.02 -35.20 4.26
CA GLN A 565 -23.48 -35.48 5.63
C GLN A 565 -24.92 -34.96 5.85
N ALA A 566 -25.20 -33.73 5.42
CA ALA A 566 -26.53 -33.12 5.49
C ALA A 566 -27.54 -33.86 4.60
N GLY A 567 -27.13 -34.33 3.43
CA GLY A 567 -27.95 -35.20 2.56
C GLY A 567 -28.37 -36.50 3.26
N VAL A 568 -27.43 -37.17 3.95
CA VAL A 568 -27.73 -38.39 4.73
C VAL A 568 -28.68 -38.10 5.90
N VAL A 569 -28.48 -37.00 6.62
CA VAL A 569 -29.40 -36.59 7.72
C VAL A 569 -30.79 -36.25 7.17
N ALA A 570 -30.88 -35.52 6.05
CA ALA A 570 -32.16 -35.18 5.44
C ALA A 570 -32.90 -36.41 4.89
N LEU A 571 -32.20 -37.38 4.27
CA LEU A 571 -32.81 -38.62 3.78
C LEU A 571 -33.29 -39.55 4.91
N THR A 572 -32.58 -39.57 6.04
CA THR A 572 -32.96 -40.39 7.21
C THR A 572 -34.10 -39.76 8.01
N THR A 573 -34.12 -38.43 8.17
CA THR A 573 -35.17 -37.70 8.92
C THR A 573 -36.42 -37.39 8.09
N GLN A 574 -36.29 -37.13 6.78
CA GLN A 574 -37.38 -36.68 5.90
C GLN A 574 -37.50 -37.52 4.63
N ARG A 575 -38.13 -38.69 4.75
CA ARG A 575 -38.41 -39.64 3.65
C ARG A 575 -39.38 -39.12 2.57
N ARG A 576 -39.83 -37.86 2.62
CA ARG A 576 -40.78 -37.26 1.66
C ARG A 576 -40.06 -36.30 0.70
N LEU A 577 -39.85 -36.76 -0.54
CA LEU A 577 -39.25 -35.99 -1.65
C LEU A 577 -39.93 -34.63 -1.91
N SER A 578 -41.20 -34.46 -1.52
CA SER A 578 -41.94 -33.20 -1.67
C SER A 578 -41.34 -32.02 -0.89
N VAL A 579 -40.55 -32.27 0.18
CA VAL A 579 -39.91 -31.20 0.97
C VAL A 579 -38.64 -30.67 0.30
N TRP A 580 -38.03 -31.46 -0.61
CA TRP A 580 -36.85 -31.09 -1.37
C TRP A 580 -37.17 -30.18 -2.58
N LEU A 581 -38.46 -30.03 -2.92
CA LEU A 581 -38.93 -29.15 -3.98
C LEU A 581 -39.02 -27.70 -3.48
N ILE A 582 -37.96 -26.93 -3.74
CA ILE A 582 -37.94 -25.48 -3.52
C ILE A 582 -38.99 -24.83 -4.45
N ARG A 583 -40.04 -24.23 -3.87
CA ARG A 583 -41.18 -23.67 -4.63
C ARG A 583 -41.39 -22.17 -4.45
N GLY A 584 -40.80 -21.54 -3.43
CA GLY A 584 -40.95 -20.11 -3.16
C GLY A 584 -39.74 -19.27 -3.56
N ASN A 585 -39.96 -18.11 -4.19
CA ASN A 585 -38.89 -17.19 -4.63
C ASN A 585 -37.92 -16.82 -3.48
N ILE A 586 -38.44 -16.59 -2.27
CA ILE A 586 -37.62 -16.30 -1.08
C ILE A 586 -36.71 -17.49 -0.72
N GLN A 587 -37.19 -18.72 -0.87
CA GLN A 587 -36.38 -19.93 -0.62
C GLN A 587 -35.28 -20.09 -1.69
N ILE A 588 -35.60 -19.79 -2.95
CA ILE A 588 -34.61 -19.79 -4.06
C ILE A 588 -33.52 -18.75 -3.81
N ILE A 589 -33.89 -17.54 -3.36
CA ILE A 589 -32.92 -16.48 -3.02
C ILE A 589 -32.07 -16.88 -1.80
N ALA A 590 -32.68 -17.42 -0.74
CA ALA A 590 -31.99 -17.86 0.47
C ALA A 590 -30.99 -19.00 0.23
N VAL A 591 -31.26 -19.88 -0.75
CA VAL A 591 -30.36 -20.97 -1.15
C VAL A 591 -29.33 -20.53 -2.21
N GLY A 592 -29.70 -19.61 -3.12
CA GLY A 592 -28.87 -19.19 -4.25
C GLY A 592 -27.83 -18.10 -3.97
N VAL A 593 -27.95 -17.35 -2.88
CA VAL A 593 -27.01 -16.26 -2.56
C VAL A 593 -25.71 -16.82 -1.94
N GLY A 594 -24.65 -16.89 -2.74
CA GLY A 594 -23.32 -17.44 -2.38
C GLY A 594 -22.49 -16.69 -1.32
N VAL A 595 -23.14 -15.89 -0.47
CA VAL A 595 -22.51 -15.15 0.65
C VAL A 595 -21.92 -16.11 1.69
N SER A 596 -22.55 -17.26 1.93
CA SER A 596 -22.04 -18.28 2.87
C SER A 596 -20.67 -18.82 2.46
N GLY A 597 -20.51 -19.26 1.20
CA GLY A 597 -19.24 -19.81 0.70
C GLY A 597 -18.09 -18.80 0.73
N ILE A 598 -18.34 -17.55 0.34
CA ILE A 598 -17.33 -16.47 0.44
C ILE A 598 -17.01 -16.16 1.91
N GLY A 599 -18.03 -16.15 2.78
CA GLY A 599 -17.88 -15.97 4.23
C GLY A 599 -16.97 -17.03 4.86
N TYR A 600 -17.24 -18.32 4.64
CA TYR A 600 -16.43 -19.42 5.19
C TYR A 600 -15.00 -19.44 4.64
N VAL A 601 -14.77 -19.05 3.38
CA VAL A 601 -13.42 -18.89 2.82
C VAL A 601 -12.67 -17.73 3.47
N LEU A 602 -13.29 -16.55 3.62
CA LEU A 602 -12.69 -15.40 4.30
C LEU A 602 -12.43 -15.67 5.78
N MET A 603 -13.34 -16.37 6.45
CA MET A 603 -13.20 -16.77 7.85
C MET A 603 -12.06 -17.78 8.03
N THR A 604 -11.97 -18.81 7.18
CA THR A 604 -10.84 -19.75 7.16
C THR A 604 -9.51 -19.03 6.92
N TRP A 605 -9.47 -18.07 5.99
CA TRP A 605 -8.28 -17.26 5.74
C TRP A 605 -7.89 -16.39 6.94
N CYS A 606 -8.84 -15.78 7.65
CA CYS A 606 -8.56 -15.06 8.90
C CYS A 606 -7.99 -15.99 9.99
N ILE A 607 -8.54 -17.19 10.14
CA ILE A 607 -8.03 -18.23 11.07
C ILE A 607 -6.60 -18.63 10.68
N GLU A 608 -6.32 -18.83 9.39
CA GLU A 608 -4.98 -19.14 8.87
C GLU A 608 -3.96 -18.04 9.23
N LYS A 609 -4.33 -16.76 9.04
CA LYS A 609 -3.38 -15.63 9.20
C LYS A 609 -3.23 -15.09 10.63
N LYS A 610 -4.18 -15.32 11.53
CA LYS A 610 -4.17 -14.76 12.91
C LYS A 610 -4.60 -15.71 14.02
N GLY A 611 -4.99 -16.93 13.68
CA GLY A 611 -5.51 -17.91 14.63
C GLY A 611 -7.02 -17.79 14.90
N PRO A 612 -7.62 -18.84 15.46
CA PRO A 612 -9.07 -18.95 15.65
C PRO A 612 -9.59 -17.97 16.71
N VAL A 613 -8.92 -17.85 17.85
CA VAL A 613 -9.30 -16.94 18.95
C VAL A 613 -9.38 -15.49 18.48
N PHE A 614 -8.40 -15.03 17.69
CA PHE A 614 -8.42 -13.69 17.10
C PHE A 614 -9.63 -13.49 16.19
N THR A 615 -9.90 -14.45 15.31
CA THR A 615 -10.98 -14.35 14.32
C THR A 615 -12.36 -14.39 14.97
N ALA A 616 -12.53 -15.19 16.02
CA ALA A 616 -13.75 -15.22 16.82
C ALA A 616 -14.03 -13.87 17.50
N GLY A 617 -12.99 -13.18 17.99
CA GLY A 617 -13.13 -11.88 18.68
C GLY A 617 -13.84 -10.77 17.89
N PHE A 618 -13.96 -10.90 16.56
CA PHE A 618 -14.68 -9.94 15.70
C PHE A 618 -16.16 -10.28 15.47
N MET A 619 -16.66 -11.45 15.92
CA MET A 619 -18.07 -11.82 15.75
C MET A 619 -19.06 -10.79 16.34
N PRO A 620 -18.84 -10.22 17.55
CA PRO A 620 -19.76 -9.20 18.10
C PRO A 620 -19.86 -7.91 17.27
N LEU A 621 -18.86 -7.61 16.42
CA LEU A 621 -18.92 -6.45 15.51
C LEU A 621 -20.01 -6.62 14.45
N ILE A 622 -20.31 -7.87 14.06
CA ILE A 622 -21.38 -8.19 13.09
C ILE A 622 -22.73 -7.74 13.65
N GLN A 623 -22.97 -7.92 14.95
CA GLN A 623 -24.22 -7.49 15.59
C GLN A 623 -24.34 -5.96 15.69
N ILE A 624 -23.23 -5.23 15.82
CA ILE A 624 -23.24 -3.75 15.73
C ILE A 624 -23.57 -3.30 14.30
N MET A 625 -23.02 -3.96 13.29
CA MET A 625 -23.37 -3.66 11.89
C MET A 625 -24.84 -4.02 11.58
N ALA A 626 -25.35 -5.13 12.12
CA ALA A 626 -26.76 -5.51 12.00
C ALA A 626 -27.67 -4.45 12.65
N ALA A 627 -27.44 -4.07 13.91
CA ALA A 627 -28.24 -3.06 14.60
C ALA A 627 -28.21 -1.67 13.92
N LEU A 628 -27.10 -1.32 13.25
CA LEU A 628 -27.04 -0.12 12.41
C LEU A 628 -27.84 -0.28 11.11
N ILE A 629 -27.86 -1.46 10.49
CA ILE A 629 -28.72 -1.77 9.34
C ILE A 629 -30.20 -1.72 9.77
N ASP A 630 -30.56 -2.30 10.91
CA ASP A 630 -31.93 -2.28 11.42
C ASP A 630 -32.41 -0.84 11.69
N LEU A 631 -31.55 0.02 12.27
CA LEU A 631 -31.80 1.46 12.41
C LEU A 631 -32.00 2.18 11.07
N PHE A 632 -31.14 1.93 10.08
CA PHE A 632 -31.16 2.68 8.81
C PHE A 632 -32.13 2.14 7.75
N PHE A 633 -32.56 0.87 7.84
CA PHE A 633 -33.41 0.19 6.87
C PHE A 633 -34.78 -0.25 7.41
N LEU A 634 -34.88 -0.62 8.70
CA LEU A 634 -36.15 -0.97 9.36
C LEU A 634 -36.72 0.17 10.21
N HIS A 635 -35.95 1.25 10.42
CA HIS A 635 -36.30 2.38 11.29
C HIS A 635 -36.61 2.00 12.75
N GLU A 636 -36.06 0.89 13.25
CA GLU A 636 -36.17 0.54 14.67
C GLU A 636 -35.43 1.54 15.57
N GLN A 637 -35.99 1.81 16.76
CA GLN A 637 -35.43 2.76 17.72
C GLN A 637 -34.20 2.19 18.43
N ILE A 638 -33.17 3.00 18.63
CA ILE A 638 -32.00 2.58 19.44
C ILE A 638 -32.37 2.65 20.91
N PHE A 639 -32.35 1.51 21.61
CA PHE A 639 -32.49 1.46 23.06
C PHE A 639 -31.14 1.72 23.75
N LEU A 640 -31.16 2.35 24.93
CA LEU A 640 -29.98 2.72 25.71
C LEU A 640 -29.03 1.53 25.96
N GLY A 641 -29.58 0.34 26.21
CA GLY A 641 -28.79 -0.89 26.39
C GLY A 641 -28.05 -1.34 25.14
N SER A 642 -28.58 -1.07 23.94
CA SER A 642 -27.88 -1.34 22.68
C SER A 642 -26.69 -0.39 22.48
N ALA A 643 -26.84 0.90 22.86
CA ALA A 643 -25.75 1.87 22.82
C ALA A 643 -24.65 1.55 23.87
N MET A 644 -25.03 1.26 25.12
CA MET A 644 -24.10 0.85 26.17
C MET A 644 -23.41 -0.48 25.84
N GLY A 645 -24.15 -1.44 25.29
CA GLY A 645 -23.63 -2.73 24.86
C GLY A 645 -22.61 -2.61 23.73
N ALA A 646 -22.89 -1.78 22.72
CA ALA A 646 -21.94 -1.49 21.64
C ALA A 646 -20.65 -0.82 22.16
N ALA A 647 -20.77 0.12 23.10
CA ALA A 647 -19.60 0.75 23.73
C ALA A 647 -18.73 -0.26 24.50
N LEU A 648 -19.35 -1.17 25.26
CA LEU A 648 -18.65 -2.26 25.97
C LEU A 648 -18.00 -3.27 25.02
N VAL A 649 -18.65 -3.61 23.90
CA VAL A 649 -18.07 -4.46 22.84
C VAL A 649 -16.82 -3.82 22.23
N ILE A 650 -16.89 -2.52 21.89
CA ILE A 650 -15.76 -1.79 21.29
C ILE A 650 -14.60 -1.66 22.29
N GLY A 651 -14.88 -1.34 23.56
CA GLY A 651 -13.87 -1.27 24.62
C GLY A 651 -13.22 -2.62 24.93
N GLY A 652 -13.99 -3.70 24.99
CA GLY A 652 -13.49 -5.05 25.21
C GLY A 652 -12.60 -5.54 24.05
N LEU A 653 -13.03 -5.32 22.80
CA LEU A 653 -12.24 -5.62 21.61
C LEU A 653 -10.92 -4.81 21.58
N TYR A 654 -10.95 -3.53 21.97
CA TYR A 654 -9.76 -2.70 22.07
C TYR A 654 -8.75 -3.24 23.10
N LEU A 655 -9.21 -3.63 24.29
CA LEU A 655 -8.35 -4.23 25.34
C LEU A 655 -7.73 -5.57 24.90
N LEU A 656 -8.51 -6.42 24.23
CA LEU A 656 -8.05 -7.70 23.69
C LEU A 656 -6.99 -7.50 22.59
N LEU A 657 -7.21 -6.55 21.68
CA LEU A 657 -6.26 -6.18 20.62
C LEU A 657 -5.00 -5.54 21.19
N TRP A 658 -5.11 -4.69 22.22
CA TRP A 658 -3.98 -4.10 22.93
C TRP A 658 -3.13 -5.18 23.62
N GLY A 659 -3.77 -6.15 24.29
CA GLY A 659 -3.12 -7.33 24.85
C GLY A 659 -2.27 -8.09 23.82
N LYS A 660 -2.86 -8.46 22.66
CA LYS A 660 -2.08 -9.10 21.58
C LYS A 660 -1.07 -8.19 20.89
N SER A 661 -1.21 -6.86 20.95
CA SER A 661 -0.22 -5.94 20.35
C SER A 661 1.14 -5.97 21.07
N LYS A 662 1.18 -6.44 22.32
CA LYS A 662 2.40 -6.61 23.13
C LYS A 662 3.14 -7.93 22.89
N GLU A 663 2.56 -8.87 22.15
CA GLU A 663 3.14 -10.18 21.81
C GLU A 663 3.65 -10.14 20.36
N ALA A 664 4.85 -9.56 20.16
CA ALA A 664 5.30 -9.09 18.86
C ALA A 664 6.05 -10.14 18.01
N SER A 665 5.53 -10.42 16.80
CA SER A 665 6.32 -10.88 15.64
C SER A 665 5.54 -10.83 14.31
N ALA A 666 4.20 -10.97 14.35
CA ALA A 666 3.37 -11.10 13.15
C ALA A 666 3.19 -9.84 12.27
N THR A 667 3.70 -8.68 12.70
CA THR A 667 3.33 -7.35 12.18
C THR A 667 3.72 -7.10 10.71
N ALA A 668 4.84 -7.62 10.23
CA ALA A 668 5.37 -7.30 8.89
C ALA A 668 4.52 -7.87 7.73
N LEU A 669 4.15 -9.16 7.79
CA LEU A 669 3.27 -9.78 6.79
C LEU A 669 1.84 -9.23 6.89
N LEU A 670 1.37 -8.95 8.11
CA LEU A 670 0.08 -8.33 8.35
C LEU A 670 0.00 -6.91 7.77
N ALA A 671 1.07 -6.11 7.80
CA ALA A 671 1.07 -4.78 7.20
C ALA A 671 0.77 -4.84 5.68
N LYS A 672 1.40 -5.77 4.96
CA LYS A 672 1.18 -5.96 3.51
C LYS A 672 -0.22 -6.47 3.20
N ALA A 673 -0.66 -7.54 3.87
CA ALA A 673 -2.00 -8.12 3.66
C ALA A 673 -3.13 -7.15 4.07
N ALA A 674 -2.93 -6.38 5.14
CA ALA A 674 -3.85 -5.34 5.56
C ALA A 674 -3.86 -4.13 4.61
N GLU A 675 -2.76 -3.81 3.92
CA GLU A 675 -2.79 -2.80 2.85
C GLU A 675 -3.58 -3.30 1.62
N GLU A 676 -3.45 -4.58 1.26
CA GLU A 676 -4.27 -5.18 0.19
C GLU A 676 -5.77 -5.11 0.54
N CYS A 677 -6.15 -5.66 1.71
CA CYS A 677 -7.54 -5.69 2.17
C CYS A 677 -8.11 -4.27 2.38
N ARG A 678 -7.32 -3.34 2.95
CA ARG A 678 -7.69 -1.92 3.09
C ARG A 678 -8.02 -1.31 1.73
N THR A 679 -7.21 -1.55 0.70
CA THR A 679 -7.46 -0.96 -0.63
C THR A 679 -8.78 -1.47 -1.25
N VAL A 680 -9.10 -2.75 -1.04
CA VAL A 680 -10.38 -3.34 -1.50
C VAL A 680 -11.57 -2.80 -0.68
N MET A 681 -11.48 -2.80 0.66
CA MET A 681 -12.56 -2.31 1.52
C MET A 681 -12.82 -0.81 1.33
N THR A 682 -11.79 0.00 1.10
CA THR A 682 -11.96 1.42 0.80
C THR A 682 -12.63 1.64 -0.58
N MET A 683 -12.42 0.76 -1.56
CA MET A 683 -13.20 0.78 -2.82
C MET A 683 -14.68 0.43 -2.58
N LEU A 684 -14.99 -0.63 -1.85
CA LEU A 684 -16.39 -1.01 -1.56
C LEU A 684 -17.17 0.10 -0.81
N VAL A 685 -16.49 0.89 0.03
CA VAL A 685 -17.07 2.08 0.67
C VAL A 685 -17.36 3.20 -0.37
N PHE A 686 -16.46 3.42 -1.34
CA PHE A 686 -16.71 4.33 -2.46
C PHE A 686 -17.87 3.86 -3.35
N ASP A 687 -17.97 2.56 -3.61
CA ASP A 687 -19.03 1.98 -4.42
C ASP A 687 -20.41 2.20 -3.77
N LEU A 688 -20.51 1.97 -2.46
CA LEU A 688 -21.72 2.22 -1.67
C LEU A 688 -22.11 3.70 -1.65
N ILE A 689 -21.15 4.61 -1.42
CA ILE A 689 -21.38 6.07 -1.48
C ILE A 689 -21.88 6.48 -2.87
N SER A 690 -21.34 5.89 -3.93
CA SER A 690 -21.73 6.17 -5.32
C SER A 690 -23.13 5.66 -5.65
N ALA A 691 -23.51 4.50 -5.12
CA ALA A 691 -24.84 3.94 -5.29
C ALA A 691 -25.92 4.81 -4.62
N VAL A 692 -25.72 5.17 -3.34
CA VAL A 692 -26.63 6.07 -2.60
C VAL A 692 -26.71 7.46 -3.25
N MET A 693 -25.57 8.00 -3.73
CA MET A 693 -25.55 9.28 -4.46
C MET A 693 -26.37 9.22 -5.75
N THR A 694 -26.33 8.11 -6.48
CA THR A 694 -27.09 7.95 -7.74
C THR A 694 -28.60 7.99 -7.50
N ALA A 695 -29.09 7.28 -6.46
CA ALA A 695 -30.51 7.29 -6.10
C ALA A 695 -31.00 8.67 -5.60
N LEU A 696 -30.21 9.34 -4.75
CA LEU A 696 -30.53 10.68 -4.27
C LEU A 696 -30.56 11.71 -5.42
N VAL A 697 -29.59 11.66 -6.34
CA VAL A 697 -29.54 12.57 -7.49
C VAL A 697 -30.72 12.33 -8.44
N LYS A 698 -31.07 11.07 -8.75
CA LYS A 698 -32.26 10.75 -9.57
C LYS A 698 -33.51 11.43 -8.98
N LYS A 699 -33.76 11.23 -7.68
CA LYS A 699 -34.91 11.80 -6.98
C LYS A 699 -34.91 13.34 -6.93
N ALA A 700 -33.74 13.97 -6.82
CA ALA A 700 -33.63 15.43 -6.87
C ALA A 700 -33.85 16.00 -8.29
N LEU A 701 -33.42 15.28 -9.34
CA LEU A 701 -33.66 15.66 -10.74
C LEU A 701 -35.14 15.49 -11.12
N GLU A 702 -35.81 14.45 -10.62
CA GLU A 702 -37.26 14.25 -10.75
C GLU A 702 -38.07 15.38 -10.09
N GLN A 703 -37.56 15.95 -9.00
CA GLN A 703 -38.13 17.14 -8.33
C GLN A 703 -37.83 18.47 -9.04
N GLY A 704 -37.12 18.43 -10.19
CA GLY A 704 -36.88 19.60 -11.04
C GLY A 704 -35.59 20.37 -10.77
N LEU A 705 -34.71 19.89 -9.87
CA LEU A 705 -33.46 20.57 -9.55
C LEU A 705 -32.55 20.74 -10.79
N ASN A 706 -32.02 21.94 -11.01
CA ASN A 706 -31.17 22.20 -12.17
C ASN A 706 -29.83 21.46 -12.06
N ARG A 707 -29.55 20.61 -13.07
CA ARG A 707 -28.34 19.78 -13.21
C ARG A 707 -27.04 20.57 -13.04
N LEU A 708 -26.94 21.76 -13.65
CA LEU A 708 -25.73 22.59 -13.65
C LEU A 708 -25.49 23.23 -12.28
N VAL A 709 -26.57 23.69 -11.63
CA VAL A 709 -26.54 24.21 -10.26
C VAL A 709 -26.16 23.10 -9.27
N LEU A 710 -26.77 21.91 -9.38
CA LEU A 710 -26.43 20.74 -8.57
C LEU A 710 -24.93 20.39 -8.67
N ILE A 711 -24.37 20.33 -9.87
CA ILE A 711 -22.92 20.06 -10.06
C ILE A 711 -22.08 21.17 -9.44
N THR A 712 -22.41 22.44 -9.69
CA THR A 712 -21.63 23.58 -9.20
C THR A 712 -21.63 23.65 -7.66
N LEU A 713 -22.80 23.50 -7.03
CA LEU A 713 -22.93 23.45 -5.57
C LEU A 713 -22.24 22.21 -4.98
N ARG A 714 -22.33 21.05 -5.63
CA ARG A 714 -21.63 19.83 -5.23
C ARG A 714 -20.11 20.02 -5.17
N GLN A 715 -19.50 20.61 -6.21
CA GLN A 715 -18.04 20.83 -6.20
C GLN A 715 -17.63 21.97 -5.26
N LEU A 716 -18.49 22.99 -5.05
CA LEU A 716 -18.26 24.03 -4.06
C LEU A 716 -18.22 23.44 -2.64
N VAL A 717 -19.20 22.62 -2.26
CA VAL A 717 -19.24 21.91 -0.98
C VAL A 717 -18.03 20.99 -0.81
N ALA A 718 -17.64 20.24 -1.86
CA ALA A 718 -16.44 19.40 -1.83
C ALA A 718 -15.15 20.23 -1.61
N THR A 719 -15.06 21.41 -2.23
CA THR A 719 -13.93 22.34 -2.07
C THR A 719 -13.88 22.93 -0.67
N LEU A 720 -15.01 23.36 -0.11
CA LEU A 720 -15.11 23.91 1.25
C LEU A 720 -14.79 22.85 2.31
N PHE A 721 -15.19 21.59 2.09
CA PHE A 721 -14.87 20.47 2.97
C PHE A 721 -13.38 20.08 2.92
N LEU A 722 -12.79 19.96 1.72
CA LEU A 722 -11.40 19.49 1.57
C LEU A 722 -10.35 20.57 1.83
N SER A 723 -10.62 21.85 1.53
CA SER A 723 -9.61 22.92 1.66
C SER A 723 -8.99 23.06 3.06
N PRO A 724 -9.75 23.05 4.18
CA PRO A 724 -9.19 23.08 5.52
C PRO A 724 -8.33 21.84 5.82
N ILE A 725 -8.82 20.66 5.46
CA ILE A 725 -8.13 19.38 5.68
C ILE A 725 -6.80 19.37 4.92
N ALA A 726 -6.81 19.78 3.66
CA ALA A 726 -5.62 19.89 2.81
C ALA A 726 -4.62 20.92 3.35
N TYR A 727 -5.11 22.07 3.87
CA TYR A 727 -4.25 23.09 4.46
C TYR A 727 -3.52 22.57 5.71
N PHE A 728 -4.25 22.09 6.72
CA PHE A 728 -3.61 21.64 7.97
C PHE A 728 -2.73 20.40 7.78
N LYS A 729 -3.13 19.46 6.91
CA LYS A 729 -2.43 18.18 6.72
C LYS A 729 -1.20 18.26 5.81
N GLU A 730 -1.18 19.15 4.82
CA GLU A 730 -0.13 19.18 3.79
C GLU A 730 0.66 20.51 3.73
N ARG A 731 0.39 21.50 4.59
CA ARG A 731 1.09 22.81 4.60
C ARG A 731 2.62 22.72 4.51
N ASN A 732 3.24 21.74 5.18
CA ASN A 732 4.70 21.60 5.26
C ASN A 732 5.28 20.61 4.24
N THR A 733 4.44 19.93 3.43
CA THR A 733 4.85 18.84 2.52
C THR A 733 4.48 19.08 1.06
N ARG A 734 3.79 20.18 0.75
CA ARG A 734 3.40 20.60 -0.61
C ARG A 734 4.63 20.90 -1.50
N PRO A 735 4.77 20.23 -2.66
CA PRO A 735 5.69 20.67 -3.71
C PRO A 735 5.31 22.06 -4.25
N LYS A 736 6.29 22.81 -4.76
CA LYS A 736 6.05 24.07 -5.49
C LYS A 736 5.17 23.79 -6.72
N MET A 737 4.10 24.57 -6.87
CA MET A 737 3.19 24.46 -8.01
C MET A 737 3.89 24.95 -9.29
N THR A 738 4.00 24.09 -10.31
CA THR A 738 4.50 24.48 -11.63
C THR A 738 3.34 24.69 -12.60
N TRP A 739 3.56 25.48 -13.66
CA TRP A 739 2.57 25.70 -14.71
C TRP A 739 2.09 24.39 -15.34
N GLU A 740 3.00 23.43 -15.54
CA GLU A 740 2.66 22.09 -16.04
C GLU A 740 1.65 21.37 -15.13
N ILE A 741 1.88 21.36 -13.81
CA ILE A 741 0.99 20.71 -12.84
C ILE A 741 -0.36 21.43 -12.78
N PHE A 742 -0.39 22.76 -12.90
CA PHE A 742 -1.63 23.52 -13.01
C PHE A 742 -2.46 23.14 -14.25
N VAL A 743 -1.81 22.98 -15.41
CA VAL A 743 -2.47 22.52 -16.66
C VAL A 743 -3.00 21.08 -16.50
N TYR A 744 -2.26 20.17 -15.86
CA TYR A 744 -2.76 18.83 -15.52
C TYR A 744 -3.98 18.88 -14.61
N LEU A 745 -4.00 19.76 -13.60
CA LEU A 745 -5.13 19.95 -12.69
C LEU A 745 -6.35 20.53 -13.42
N PHE A 746 -6.15 21.48 -14.33
CA PHE A 746 -7.23 22.08 -15.14
C PHE A 746 -7.93 21.06 -16.03
N PHE A 747 -7.18 20.22 -16.75
CA PHE A 747 -7.77 19.13 -17.56
C PHE A 747 -8.36 18.00 -16.70
N SER A 748 -7.81 17.74 -15.51
CA SER A 748 -8.39 16.78 -14.56
C SER A 748 -9.74 17.26 -14.00
N ALA A 749 -9.85 18.55 -13.65
CA ALA A 749 -11.10 19.18 -13.27
C ALA A 749 -12.13 19.12 -14.40
N LEU A 750 -11.73 19.54 -15.61
CA LEU A 750 -12.61 19.58 -16.78
C LEU A 750 -13.16 18.20 -17.16
N LEU A 751 -12.32 17.16 -17.23
CA LEU A 751 -12.75 15.83 -17.68
C LEU A 751 -13.52 15.06 -16.61
N GLY A 752 -13.04 15.06 -15.36
CA GLY A 752 -13.62 14.22 -14.29
C GLY A 752 -14.70 14.91 -13.47
N ALA A 753 -14.43 16.11 -12.97
CA ALA A 753 -15.34 16.80 -12.05
C ALA A 753 -16.41 17.63 -12.78
N GLY A 754 -16.10 18.16 -13.98
CA GLY A 754 -17.03 18.87 -14.85
C GLY A 754 -17.76 17.94 -15.83
N LEU A 755 -17.11 17.64 -16.96
CA LEU A 755 -17.75 17.05 -18.15
C LEU A 755 -18.30 15.65 -17.92
N SER A 756 -17.58 14.76 -17.22
CA SER A 756 -18.10 13.43 -16.84
C SER A 756 -19.37 13.55 -15.99
N GLN A 757 -19.38 14.37 -14.93
CA GLN A 757 -20.57 14.53 -14.08
C GLN A 757 -21.74 15.18 -14.81
N TYR A 758 -21.48 16.18 -15.67
CA TYR A 758 -22.50 16.80 -16.51
C TYR A 758 -23.15 15.78 -17.45
N SER A 759 -22.34 15.05 -18.23
CA SER A 759 -22.84 14.06 -19.19
C SER A 759 -23.53 12.87 -18.49
N PHE A 760 -23.09 12.50 -17.28
CA PHE A 760 -23.76 11.47 -16.46
C PHE A 760 -25.14 11.93 -15.96
N PHE A 761 -25.24 13.12 -15.35
CA PHE A 761 -26.52 13.65 -14.84
C PHE A 761 -27.49 14.04 -15.97
N TYR A 762 -26.98 14.49 -17.12
CA TYR A 762 -27.80 14.70 -18.31
C TYR A 762 -28.33 13.37 -18.85
N GLY A 763 -27.49 12.33 -18.92
CA GLY A 763 -27.92 10.97 -19.29
C GLY A 763 -28.97 10.40 -18.33
N LEU A 764 -28.76 10.56 -17.02
CA LEU A 764 -29.66 10.12 -15.94
C LEU A 764 -31.03 10.82 -15.94
N GLN A 765 -31.17 12.00 -16.55
CA GLN A 765 -32.48 12.66 -16.69
C GLN A 765 -33.36 11.98 -17.75
N TYR A 766 -32.76 11.40 -18.79
CA TYR A 766 -33.48 10.79 -19.92
C TYR A 766 -33.44 9.25 -19.92
N THR A 767 -32.94 8.63 -18.84
CA THR A 767 -32.76 7.18 -18.67
C THR A 767 -32.93 6.78 -17.19
N THR A 768 -32.98 5.49 -16.85
CA THR A 768 -33.06 5.04 -15.45
C THR A 768 -31.68 4.98 -14.77
N ALA A 769 -31.63 4.97 -13.43
CA ALA A 769 -30.38 4.84 -12.68
C ALA A 769 -29.62 3.55 -13.04
N THR A 770 -30.30 2.41 -13.02
CA THR A 770 -29.76 1.13 -13.51
C THR A 770 -29.23 1.20 -14.96
N TYR A 771 -29.86 1.96 -15.88
CA TYR A 771 -29.35 2.14 -17.25
C TYR A 771 -28.12 3.07 -17.31
N ALA A 772 -28.11 4.15 -16.53
CA ALA A 772 -26.97 5.06 -16.45
C ALA A 772 -25.71 4.37 -15.90
N ILE A 773 -25.87 3.53 -14.87
CA ILE A 773 -24.78 2.74 -14.28
C ILE A 773 -24.39 1.54 -15.16
N THR A 774 -25.34 0.94 -15.88
CA THR A 774 -25.08 -0.04 -16.96
C THR A 774 -24.05 0.48 -17.96
N PHE A 775 -24.20 1.73 -18.41
CA PHE A 775 -23.21 2.36 -19.30
C PHE A 775 -21.90 2.67 -18.58
N ALA A 776 -21.93 3.12 -17.33
CA ALA A 776 -20.71 3.39 -16.54
C ALA A 776 -19.76 2.18 -16.48
N ASN A 777 -20.28 0.95 -16.57
CA ASN A 777 -19.50 -0.28 -16.65
C ASN A 777 -18.70 -0.48 -17.96
N LEU A 778 -18.83 0.39 -18.95
CA LEU A 778 -17.91 0.48 -20.09
C LEU A 778 -16.57 1.11 -19.69
N SER A 779 -16.53 1.88 -18.58
CA SER A 779 -15.33 2.59 -18.13
C SER A 779 -14.09 1.71 -17.92
N PRO A 780 -14.14 0.46 -17.40
CA PRO A 780 -12.96 -0.39 -17.27
C PRO A 780 -12.42 -0.84 -18.63
N VAL A 781 -13.33 -1.19 -19.56
CA VAL A 781 -13.03 -1.56 -20.95
C VAL A 781 -12.39 -0.40 -21.69
N LEU A 782 -13.01 0.79 -21.65
CA LEU A 782 -12.50 2.00 -22.29
C LEU A 782 -11.17 2.46 -21.66
N THR A 783 -11.01 2.39 -20.33
CA THR A 783 -9.73 2.68 -19.66
C THR A 783 -8.61 1.75 -20.13
N PHE A 784 -8.92 0.46 -20.35
CA PHE A 784 -7.95 -0.52 -20.85
C PHE A 784 -7.59 -0.29 -22.32
N LEU A 785 -8.60 -0.06 -23.19
CA LEU A 785 -8.38 0.23 -24.62
C LEU A 785 -7.57 1.53 -24.82
N ILE A 786 -7.90 2.60 -24.09
CA ILE A 786 -7.15 3.87 -24.15
C ILE A 786 -5.75 3.70 -23.53
N ALA A 787 -5.57 2.87 -22.51
CA ALA A 787 -4.24 2.56 -21.97
C ALA A 787 -3.34 1.84 -22.99
N ILE A 788 -3.89 0.96 -23.83
CA ILE A 788 -3.15 0.34 -24.95
C ILE A 788 -2.81 1.39 -26.01
N ALA A 789 -3.80 2.17 -26.45
CA ALA A 789 -3.62 3.21 -27.49
C ALA A 789 -2.59 4.29 -27.10
N LEU A 790 -2.49 4.62 -25.81
CA LEU A 790 -1.50 5.56 -25.27
C LEU A 790 -0.15 4.91 -24.89
N GLY A 791 0.07 3.62 -25.21
CA GLY A 791 1.30 2.89 -24.89
C GLY A 791 1.56 2.72 -23.39
N VAL A 792 0.53 2.85 -22.54
CA VAL A 792 0.61 2.75 -21.07
C VAL A 792 0.53 1.31 -20.60
N GLU A 793 -0.17 0.44 -21.33
CA GLU A 793 -0.17 -1.01 -21.10
C GLU A 793 0.19 -1.79 -22.38
N SER A 794 1.09 -2.77 -22.24
CA SER A 794 1.46 -3.67 -23.32
C SER A 794 0.51 -4.88 -23.41
N LEU A 795 0.25 -5.31 -24.63
CA LEU A 795 -0.61 -6.46 -24.93
C LEU A 795 0.09 -7.38 -25.93
N ASN A 796 0.36 -8.61 -25.50
CA ASN A 796 0.95 -9.66 -26.34
C ASN A 796 -0.12 -10.72 -26.65
N MET A 797 -0.73 -10.66 -27.83
CA MET A 797 -1.80 -11.60 -28.22
C MET A 797 -1.35 -13.06 -28.32
N LYS A 798 -0.04 -13.34 -28.37
CA LYS A 798 0.51 -14.71 -28.37
C LYS A 798 0.58 -15.33 -26.96
N SER A 799 0.34 -14.57 -25.88
CA SER A 799 0.29 -15.12 -24.52
C SER A 799 -1.15 -15.43 -24.09
N MET A 800 -1.34 -16.52 -23.35
CA MET A 800 -2.63 -16.87 -22.72
C MET A 800 -3.20 -15.71 -21.87
N ALA A 801 -2.34 -14.90 -21.25
CA ALA A 801 -2.75 -13.75 -20.44
C ALA A 801 -3.22 -12.57 -21.30
N GLY A 802 -2.57 -12.32 -22.45
CA GLY A 802 -3.03 -11.37 -23.46
C GLY A 802 -4.33 -11.81 -24.12
N GLY A 803 -4.46 -13.11 -24.45
CA GLY A 803 -5.71 -13.70 -24.91
C GLY A 803 -6.84 -13.54 -23.89
N ALA A 804 -6.60 -13.84 -22.61
CA ALA A 804 -7.59 -13.65 -21.54
C ALA A 804 -7.98 -12.18 -21.32
N LYS A 805 -7.05 -11.23 -21.48
CA LYS A 805 -7.34 -9.79 -21.50
C LYS A 805 -8.28 -9.41 -22.65
N VAL A 806 -7.97 -9.82 -23.89
CA VAL A 806 -8.78 -9.50 -25.08
C VAL A 806 -10.16 -10.16 -24.96
N LEU A 807 -10.21 -11.46 -24.66
CA LEU A 807 -11.46 -12.20 -24.48
C LEU A 807 -12.31 -11.60 -23.35
N GLY A 808 -11.72 -11.31 -22.19
CA GLY A 808 -12.43 -10.66 -21.08
C GLY A 808 -12.97 -9.27 -21.44
N THR A 809 -12.24 -8.51 -22.28
CA THR A 809 -12.71 -7.22 -22.81
C THR A 809 -13.90 -7.40 -23.76
N LEU A 810 -13.85 -8.37 -24.66
CA LEU A 810 -14.95 -8.69 -25.58
C LEU A 810 -16.18 -9.24 -24.83
N THR A 811 -15.99 -10.15 -23.88
CA THR A 811 -17.07 -10.73 -23.06
C THR A 811 -17.72 -9.68 -22.15
N SER A 812 -16.96 -8.75 -21.58
CA SER A 812 -17.56 -7.65 -20.79
C SER A 812 -18.29 -6.63 -21.65
N MET A 813 -17.77 -6.30 -22.84
CA MET A 813 -18.49 -5.48 -23.82
C MET A 813 -19.79 -6.16 -24.31
N ALA A 814 -19.75 -7.48 -24.59
CA ALA A 814 -20.94 -8.26 -24.90
C ALA A 814 -21.94 -8.31 -23.73
N GLY A 815 -21.45 -8.39 -22.49
CA GLY A 815 -22.24 -8.26 -21.28
C GLY A 815 -23.03 -6.94 -21.23
N VAL A 816 -22.35 -5.80 -21.44
CA VAL A 816 -23.02 -4.48 -21.45
C VAL A 816 -23.96 -4.30 -22.65
N LEU A 817 -23.64 -4.86 -23.82
CA LEU A 817 -24.54 -4.83 -24.98
C LEU A 817 -25.82 -5.65 -24.72
N LEU A 818 -25.69 -6.85 -24.15
CA LEU A 818 -26.84 -7.66 -23.72
C LEU A 818 -27.67 -6.90 -22.68
N LEU A 819 -27.01 -6.32 -21.68
CA LEU A 819 -27.58 -5.51 -20.60
C LEU A 819 -28.36 -4.27 -21.10
N SER A 820 -27.95 -3.71 -22.25
CA SER A 820 -28.53 -2.48 -22.83
C SER A 820 -29.61 -2.74 -23.89
N LEU A 821 -29.53 -3.86 -24.62
CA LEU A 821 -30.39 -4.16 -25.77
C LEU A 821 -31.46 -5.23 -25.46
N TYR A 822 -31.27 -6.05 -24.43
CA TYR A 822 -32.21 -7.11 -24.06
C TYR A 822 -32.77 -6.86 -22.66
N LYS A 823 -34.04 -6.46 -22.56
CA LYS A 823 -34.77 -6.46 -21.28
C LYS A 823 -35.08 -7.88 -20.83
N GLY A 824 -35.72 -8.67 -21.68
CA GLY A 824 -36.27 -9.99 -21.31
C GLY A 824 -37.43 -9.89 -20.32
N VAL A 825 -37.81 -11.01 -19.72
CA VAL A 825 -38.95 -11.13 -18.79
C VAL A 825 -38.67 -10.38 -17.48
N ALA A 826 -39.69 -9.74 -16.89
CA ALA A 826 -39.60 -9.19 -15.54
C ALA A 826 -39.58 -10.33 -14.51
N LEU A 827 -38.57 -10.36 -13.63
CA LEU A 827 -38.43 -11.41 -12.60
C LEU A 827 -39.25 -11.13 -11.34
N THR A 828 -39.91 -9.97 -11.27
CA THR A 828 -40.54 -9.43 -10.05
C THR A 828 -41.89 -8.80 -10.37
N ASN A 829 -42.97 -9.56 -10.14
CA ASN A 829 -44.34 -9.11 -10.37
C ASN A 829 -44.89 -8.36 -9.15
N HIS A 830 -44.53 -7.08 -9.04
CA HIS A 830 -45.27 -6.14 -8.19
C HIS A 830 -46.11 -5.20 -9.07
N PRO A 831 -47.39 -4.93 -8.72
CA PRO A 831 -48.25 -4.04 -9.47
C PRO A 831 -47.88 -2.57 -9.21
N SER A 832 -46.88 -2.08 -9.95
CA SER A 832 -46.55 -0.65 -9.98
C SER A 832 -47.74 0.14 -10.56
N ALA A 833 -48.22 1.16 -9.86
CA ALA A 833 -49.43 1.91 -10.24
C ALA A 833 -49.37 2.56 -11.65
N ALA A 834 -48.17 2.75 -12.21
CA ALA A 834 -47.97 3.18 -13.59
C ALA A 834 -48.62 2.23 -14.63
N ALA A 835 -48.73 0.93 -14.34
CA ALA A 835 -49.34 -0.05 -15.24
C ALA A 835 -50.86 0.10 -15.41
N ALA A 836 -51.51 0.96 -14.61
CA ALA A 836 -52.95 1.19 -14.68
C ALA A 836 -53.38 2.18 -15.79
N MET A 837 -52.46 2.94 -16.39
CA MET A 837 -52.77 3.90 -17.46
C MET A 837 -52.61 3.34 -18.89
N ASP A 838 -51.70 2.39 -19.11
CA ASP A 838 -51.50 1.77 -20.44
C ASP A 838 -52.60 0.77 -20.83
N ALA A 839 -53.49 0.41 -19.90
CA ALA A 839 -54.55 -0.60 -20.11
C ALA A 839 -55.92 -0.02 -20.53
N SER A 840 -56.07 1.30 -20.62
CA SER A 840 -57.39 1.97 -20.71
C SER A 840 -57.52 3.05 -21.79
N ALA A 841 -56.63 3.06 -22.79
CA ALA A 841 -56.61 4.04 -23.89
C ALA A 841 -56.70 3.41 -25.31
N GLY A 842 -57.53 2.38 -25.47
CA GLY A 842 -57.75 1.72 -26.75
C GLY A 842 -58.65 2.51 -27.72
N GLY A 843 -58.14 3.56 -28.37
CA GLY A 843 -58.83 4.18 -29.52
C GLY A 843 -58.40 5.60 -29.91
N GLY A 844 -57.83 5.73 -31.13
CA GLY A 844 -57.87 6.98 -31.91
C GLY A 844 -56.60 7.84 -32.00
N HIS A 845 -56.14 8.06 -33.23
CA HIS A 845 -55.42 9.25 -33.76
C HIS A 845 -54.36 9.96 -32.88
N GLY A 846 -53.06 9.79 -33.21
CA GLY A 846 -52.01 10.58 -32.54
C GLY A 846 -50.55 10.35 -32.99
N GLY A 847 -50.26 10.35 -34.30
CA GLY A 847 -48.95 9.98 -34.90
C GLY A 847 -47.73 10.88 -34.62
N SER A 848 -47.60 11.48 -33.43
CA SER A 848 -46.51 12.41 -33.07
C SER A 848 -45.75 12.05 -31.78
N VAL A 849 -46.39 11.35 -30.83
CA VAL A 849 -45.85 11.15 -29.47
C VAL A 849 -44.60 10.26 -29.46
N MET A 850 -44.62 9.14 -30.21
CA MET A 850 -43.57 8.11 -30.16
C MET A 850 -42.19 8.60 -30.63
N VAL A 851 -42.13 9.57 -31.55
CA VAL A 851 -40.88 10.05 -32.15
C VAL A 851 -40.10 11.00 -31.24
N LYS A 852 -40.79 11.77 -30.37
CA LYS A 852 -40.13 12.64 -29.38
C LYS A 852 -39.34 11.83 -28.35
N ASN A 853 -39.94 10.74 -27.84
CA ASN A 853 -39.37 9.92 -26.78
C ASN A 853 -38.05 9.25 -27.23
N ASN A 854 -38.02 8.68 -28.45
CA ASN A 854 -36.82 8.05 -29.01
C ASN A 854 -35.64 9.01 -29.18
N LYS A 855 -35.89 10.28 -29.57
CA LYS A 855 -34.83 11.30 -29.70
C LYS A 855 -34.24 11.68 -28.34
N GLN A 856 -35.06 11.78 -27.31
CA GLN A 856 -34.60 12.08 -25.94
C GLN A 856 -33.81 10.92 -25.34
N TRP A 857 -34.29 9.69 -25.49
CA TRP A 857 -33.59 8.49 -24.99
C TRP A 857 -32.23 8.29 -25.68
N THR A 858 -32.17 8.40 -27.02
CA THR A 858 -30.91 8.35 -27.78
C THR A 858 -29.92 9.43 -27.34
N LEU A 859 -30.39 10.65 -27.07
CA LEU A 859 -29.54 11.73 -26.55
C LEU A 859 -28.98 11.40 -25.15
N GLY A 860 -29.80 10.79 -24.29
CA GLY A 860 -29.35 10.24 -23.00
C GLY A 860 -28.23 9.20 -23.17
N THR A 861 -28.42 8.20 -24.04
CA THR A 861 -27.41 7.17 -24.33
C THR A 861 -26.10 7.76 -24.87
N VAL A 862 -26.15 8.75 -25.77
CA VAL A 862 -24.96 9.45 -26.29
C VAL A 862 -24.21 10.19 -25.18
N MET A 863 -24.92 10.85 -24.26
CA MET A 863 -24.29 11.53 -23.12
C MET A 863 -23.68 10.53 -22.13
N LEU A 864 -24.32 9.38 -21.89
CA LEU A 864 -23.74 8.30 -21.06
C LEU A 864 -22.44 7.74 -21.67
N LEU A 865 -22.38 7.54 -22.98
CA LEU A 865 -21.13 7.18 -23.67
C LEU A 865 -20.05 8.26 -23.53
N GLY A 866 -20.42 9.53 -23.70
CA GLY A 866 -19.54 10.68 -23.49
C GLY A 866 -18.96 10.75 -22.07
N ASN A 867 -19.79 10.49 -21.05
CA ASN A 867 -19.35 10.35 -19.66
C ASN A 867 -18.28 9.26 -19.52
N CYS A 868 -18.52 8.05 -20.03
CA CYS A 868 -17.60 6.92 -19.86
C CYS A 868 -16.22 7.20 -20.48
N LEU A 869 -16.19 7.83 -21.66
CA LEU A 869 -14.94 8.27 -22.30
C LEU A 869 -14.20 9.31 -21.44
N CYS A 870 -14.91 10.34 -20.93
CA CYS A 870 -14.31 11.37 -20.08
C CYS A 870 -13.78 10.80 -18.77
N PHE A 871 -14.52 9.88 -18.15
CA PHE A 871 -14.15 9.23 -16.90
C PHE A 871 -12.93 8.30 -17.07
N SER A 872 -12.87 7.51 -18.14
CA SER A 872 -11.69 6.70 -18.49
C SER A 872 -10.44 7.55 -18.74
N LEU A 873 -10.57 8.67 -19.45
CA LEU A 873 -9.48 9.63 -19.65
C LEU A 873 -9.03 10.25 -18.32
N TRP A 874 -9.97 10.62 -17.45
CA TRP A 874 -9.67 11.16 -16.12
C TRP A 874 -8.90 10.17 -15.22
N LEU A 875 -9.30 8.89 -15.19
CA LEU A 875 -8.58 7.85 -14.43
C LEU A 875 -7.12 7.70 -14.91
N LEU A 876 -6.89 7.67 -16.22
CA LEU A 876 -5.54 7.61 -16.79
C LEU A 876 -4.72 8.88 -16.51
N LEU A 877 -5.37 10.05 -16.47
CA LEU A 877 -4.75 11.32 -16.11
C LEU A 877 -4.36 11.34 -14.63
N GLN A 878 -5.23 10.88 -13.72
CA GLN A 878 -4.93 10.76 -12.28
C GLN A 878 -3.77 9.78 -12.01
N GLY A 879 -3.66 8.69 -12.76
CA GLY A 879 -2.52 7.76 -12.69
C GLY A 879 -1.16 8.36 -13.08
N LYS A 880 -1.16 9.55 -13.71
CA LYS A 880 0.02 10.38 -13.98
C LYS A 880 0.16 11.55 -13.00
N LEU A 881 -0.95 12.22 -12.65
CA LEU A 881 -0.98 13.35 -11.72
C LEU A 881 -0.51 12.97 -10.31
N THR A 882 -1.03 11.88 -9.74
CA THR A 882 -0.62 11.35 -8.42
C THR A 882 0.88 11.04 -8.30
N LYS A 883 1.57 10.81 -9.43
CA LYS A 883 3.03 10.60 -9.48
C LYS A 883 3.83 11.89 -9.63
N LYS A 884 3.26 12.92 -10.25
CA LYS A 884 3.88 14.25 -10.41
C LYS A 884 3.67 15.16 -9.20
N TYR A 885 2.55 15.00 -8.49
CA TYR A 885 2.19 15.82 -7.34
C TYR A 885 1.60 14.95 -6.22
N PRO A 886 2.42 14.48 -5.26
CA PRO A 886 2.02 13.50 -4.24
C PRO A 886 1.15 14.05 -3.08
N ALA A 887 0.82 15.35 -3.09
CA ALA A 887 -0.06 15.97 -2.08
C ALA A 887 -1.54 15.82 -2.50
N ILE A 888 -2.13 14.67 -2.17
CA ILE A 888 -3.43 14.21 -2.67
C ILE A 888 -4.58 15.12 -2.18
N TYR A 889 -4.59 15.53 -0.90
CA TYR A 889 -5.69 16.33 -0.37
C TYR A 889 -5.75 17.70 -1.08
N SER A 890 -4.59 18.30 -1.31
CA SER A 890 -4.44 19.57 -2.02
C SER A 890 -4.76 19.44 -3.51
N CYS A 891 -4.38 18.33 -4.17
CA CYS A 891 -4.67 18.15 -5.59
C CYS A 891 -6.17 17.97 -5.85
N THR A 892 -6.87 17.20 -5.02
CA THR A 892 -8.33 17.01 -5.11
C THR A 892 -9.09 18.30 -4.77
N ALA A 893 -8.66 19.06 -3.75
CA ALA A 893 -9.27 20.36 -3.41
C ALA A 893 -9.13 21.39 -4.55
N ILE A 894 -7.94 21.52 -5.15
CA ILE A 894 -7.70 22.44 -6.27
C ILE A 894 -8.47 21.99 -7.53
N MET A 895 -8.55 20.69 -7.79
CA MET A 895 -9.35 20.14 -8.88
C MET A 895 -10.85 20.51 -8.73
N PHE A 896 -11.42 20.38 -7.53
CA PHE A 896 -12.81 20.80 -7.29
C PHE A 896 -12.99 22.32 -7.32
N PHE A 897 -12.03 23.11 -6.85
CA PHE A 897 -12.08 24.57 -6.96
C PHE A 897 -12.14 25.02 -8.44
N ILE A 898 -11.24 24.50 -9.28
CA ILE A 898 -11.23 24.78 -10.73
C ILE A 898 -12.53 24.29 -11.38
N SER A 899 -13.03 23.10 -11.00
CA SER A 899 -14.30 22.58 -11.52
C SER A 899 -15.52 23.42 -11.08
N THR A 900 -15.45 24.05 -9.90
CA THR A 900 -16.51 24.96 -9.41
C THR A 900 -16.52 26.25 -10.22
N LEU A 901 -15.34 26.80 -10.55
CA LEU A 901 -15.22 27.96 -11.45
C LEU A 901 -15.71 27.64 -12.87
N GLN A 902 -15.32 26.48 -13.42
CA GLN A 902 -15.78 26.00 -14.74
C GLN A 902 -17.30 25.79 -14.78
N GLY A 903 -17.86 25.07 -13.79
CA GLY A 903 -19.30 24.81 -13.67
C GLY A 903 -20.12 26.07 -13.42
N GLY A 904 -19.65 26.96 -12.53
CA GLY A 904 -20.31 28.23 -12.23
C GLY A 904 -20.34 29.17 -13.43
N ALA A 905 -19.21 29.31 -14.16
CA ALA A 905 -19.17 30.10 -15.39
C ALA A 905 -20.12 29.56 -16.46
N LEU A 906 -20.20 28.23 -16.64
CA LEU A 906 -21.14 27.59 -17.55
C LEU A 906 -22.60 27.85 -17.13
N THR A 907 -22.91 27.65 -15.85
CA THR A 907 -24.26 27.84 -15.29
C THR A 907 -24.73 29.30 -15.43
N LEU A 908 -23.86 30.27 -15.17
CA LEU A 908 -24.16 31.69 -15.34
C LEU A 908 -24.38 32.07 -16.83
N ALA A 909 -23.65 31.43 -17.74
CA ALA A 909 -23.80 31.64 -19.18
C ALA A 909 -25.11 31.02 -19.74
N THR A 910 -25.57 29.89 -19.20
CA THR A 910 -26.83 29.24 -19.65
C THR A 910 -28.07 29.83 -18.99
N GLU A 911 -28.06 30.04 -17.67
CA GLU A 911 -29.23 30.44 -16.87
C GLU A 911 -29.41 31.97 -16.72
N ARG A 912 -28.55 32.77 -17.36
CA ARG A 912 -28.65 34.25 -17.45
C ARG A 912 -29.02 34.95 -16.14
N LEU A 913 -28.32 34.65 -15.04
CA LEU A 913 -28.50 35.26 -13.72
C LEU A 913 -29.91 35.07 -13.08
N ALA A 914 -30.70 34.08 -13.51
CA ALA A 914 -31.95 33.73 -12.84
C ALA A 914 -31.71 33.23 -11.40
N ALA A 915 -31.90 34.10 -10.41
CA ALA A 915 -31.63 33.80 -8.99
C ALA A 915 -32.45 32.61 -8.45
N SER A 916 -33.66 32.42 -8.96
CA SER A 916 -34.55 31.28 -8.64
C SER A 916 -33.99 29.91 -9.04
N ALA A 917 -33.02 29.84 -9.95
CA ALA A 917 -32.34 28.58 -10.27
C ALA A 917 -31.38 28.12 -9.15
N TRP A 918 -30.94 29.03 -8.29
CA TRP A 918 -29.95 28.78 -7.23
C TRP A 918 -30.57 28.57 -5.84
N THR A 919 -31.85 28.87 -5.67
CA THR A 919 -32.58 28.67 -4.41
C THR A 919 -32.99 27.21 -4.25
N LEU A 920 -32.28 26.47 -3.39
CA LEU A 920 -32.70 25.15 -2.92
C LEU A 920 -33.93 25.31 -2.01
N THR A 921 -35.06 24.69 -2.38
CA THR A 921 -36.33 24.85 -1.65
C THR A 921 -36.77 23.57 -0.94
N ASN A 922 -36.42 22.39 -1.48
CA ASN A 922 -36.83 21.12 -0.91
C ASN A 922 -35.75 20.52 0.01
N LYS A 923 -36.19 19.92 1.13
CA LYS A 923 -35.29 19.22 2.08
C LYS A 923 -34.45 18.12 1.39
N VAL A 924 -35.01 17.46 0.38
CA VAL A 924 -34.33 16.41 -0.41
C VAL A 924 -33.21 16.99 -1.28
N GLU A 925 -33.40 18.17 -1.88
CA GLU A 925 -32.36 18.86 -2.66
C GLU A 925 -31.17 19.22 -1.77
N ILE A 926 -31.43 19.82 -0.61
CA ILE A 926 -30.40 20.25 0.36
C ILE A 926 -29.59 19.03 0.84
N VAL A 927 -30.27 17.94 1.25
CA VAL A 927 -29.60 16.69 1.65
C VAL A 927 -28.79 16.09 0.49
N THR A 928 -29.31 16.13 -0.74
CA THR A 928 -28.62 15.60 -1.93
C THR A 928 -27.37 16.41 -2.29
N VAL A 929 -27.42 17.75 -2.21
CA VAL A 929 -26.28 18.63 -2.44
C VAL A 929 -25.19 18.40 -1.37
N ILE A 930 -25.58 18.34 -0.09
CA ILE A 930 -24.62 18.12 1.01
C ILE A 930 -24.00 16.72 0.92
N TYR A 931 -24.80 15.66 0.71
CA TYR A 931 -24.30 14.29 0.62
C TYR A 931 -23.41 14.09 -0.62
N SER A 932 -23.84 14.55 -1.80
CA SER A 932 -23.06 14.40 -3.03
C SER A 932 -21.78 15.26 -3.01
N GLY A 933 -21.79 16.40 -2.32
CA GLY A 933 -20.62 17.26 -2.12
C GLY A 933 -19.62 16.67 -1.14
N VAL A 934 -20.03 16.39 0.10
CA VAL A 934 -19.15 15.90 1.16
C VAL A 934 -18.74 14.44 0.94
N MET A 935 -19.71 13.54 0.83
CA MET A 935 -19.44 12.09 0.75
C MET A 935 -18.98 11.69 -0.65
N ALA A 936 -19.74 12.03 -1.70
CA ALA A 936 -19.47 11.46 -3.02
C ALA A 936 -18.36 12.19 -3.81
N SER A 937 -18.27 13.52 -3.72
CA SER A 937 -17.12 14.27 -4.25
C SER A 937 -15.96 14.31 -3.25
N GLY A 938 -16.14 14.92 -2.07
CA GLY A 938 -15.08 15.18 -1.09
C GLY A 938 -14.34 13.91 -0.62
N VAL A 939 -15.06 12.97 0.00
CA VAL A 939 -14.49 11.69 0.45
C VAL A 939 -14.28 10.74 -0.74
N GLY A 940 -15.28 10.61 -1.61
CA GLY A 940 -15.32 9.61 -2.69
C GLY A 940 -14.21 9.77 -3.74
N TYR A 941 -14.04 10.96 -4.33
CA TYR A 941 -12.97 11.16 -5.33
C TYR A 941 -11.58 11.14 -4.69
N LEU A 942 -11.46 11.41 -3.39
CA LEU A 942 -10.19 11.31 -2.67
C LEU A 942 -9.79 9.84 -2.44
N ILE A 943 -10.75 9.00 -2.05
CA ILE A 943 -10.60 7.53 -2.06
C ILE A 943 -10.18 7.05 -3.45
N MET A 944 -10.92 7.47 -4.49
CA MET A 944 -10.66 7.08 -5.88
C MET A 944 -9.24 7.44 -6.31
N THR A 945 -8.82 8.69 -6.06
CA THR A 945 -7.49 9.21 -6.39
C THR A 945 -6.38 8.48 -5.63
N TRP A 946 -6.58 8.18 -4.35
CA TRP A 946 -5.63 7.42 -3.52
C TRP A 946 -5.46 5.97 -4.02
N CYS A 947 -6.56 5.29 -4.35
CA CYS A 947 -6.53 3.94 -4.94
C CYS A 947 -5.87 3.91 -6.32
N VAL A 948 -6.13 4.90 -7.19
CA VAL A 948 -5.44 5.05 -8.49
C VAL A 948 -3.92 5.21 -8.28
N GLY A 949 -3.50 6.01 -7.30
CA GLY A 949 -2.08 6.16 -6.94
C GLY A 949 -1.43 4.88 -6.39
N LYS A 950 -2.19 4.03 -5.70
CA LYS A 950 -1.71 2.78 -5.06
C LYS A 950 -1.72 1.54 -5.96
N ARG A 951 -2.79 1.31 -6.72
CA ARG A 951 -3.01 0.09 -7.54
C ARG A 951 -3.08 0.36 -9.05
N GLY A 952 -3.15 1.61 -9.46
CA GLY A 952 -3.31 2.01 -10.86
C GLY A 952 -4.79 2.11 -11.30
N PRO A 953 -5.04 2.81 -12.44
CA PRO A 953 -6.39 3.18 -12.86
C PRO A 953 -7.26 1.99 -13.27
N VAL A 954 -6.71 0.98 -13.97
CA VAL A 954 -7.50 -0.18 -14.43
C VAL A 954 -7.94 -1.10 -13.28
N PHE A 955 -7.16 -1.19 -12.19
CA PHE A 955 -7.63 -1.87 -10.96
C PHE A 955 -8.79 -1.12 -10.32
N THR A 956 -8.68 0.21 -10.24
CA THR A 956 -9.70 1.07 -9.63
C THR A 956 -11.01 1.05 -10.43
N ALA A 957 -10.93 1.12 -11.76
CA ALA A 957 -12.11 1.01 -12.63
C ALA A 957 -12.87 -0.31 -12.43
N ALA A 958 -12.18 -1.41 -12.11
CA ALA A 958 -12.78 -2.73 -12.03
C ALA A 958 -13.80 -2.92 -10.89
N PHE A 959 -13.95 -1.94 -9.98
CA PHE A 959 -14.97 -1.95 -8.94
C PHE A 959 -16.32 -1.38 -9.38
N ILE A 960 -16.38 -0.61 -10.49
CA ILE A 960 -17.61 0.04 -10.98
C ILE A 960 -18.82 -0.92 -11.14
N PRO A 961 -18.66 -2.18 -11.61
CA PRO A 961 -19.75 -3.17 -11.62
C PRO A 961 -20.41 -3.47 -10.26
N VAL A 962 -19.71 -3.27 -9.14
CA VAL A 962 -20.28 -3.41 -7.78
C VAL A 962 -21.33 -2.33 -7.53
N ILE A 963 -21.11 -1.10 -8.04
CA ILE A 963 -22.07 0.01 -7.99
C ILE A 963 -23.37 -0.40 -8.67
N GLN A 964 -23.32 -1.12 -9.80
CA GLN A 964 -24.53 -1.60 -10.48
C GLN A 964 -25.34 -2.58 -9.61
N ILE A 965 -24.69 -3.51 -8.91
CA ILE A 965 -25.37 -4.45 -8.01
C ILE A 965 -26.04 -3.70 -6.86
N MET A 966 -25.33 -2.74 -6.25
CA MET A 966 -25.86 -1.91 -5.16
C MET A 966 -27.00 -1.00 -5.63
N VAL A 967 -26.89 -0.38 -6.81
CA VAL A 967 -27.96 0.45 -7.40
C VAL A 967 -29.17 -0.38 -7.79
N ALA A 968 -29.00 -1.56 -8.42
CA ALA A 968 -30.14 -2.42 -8.74
C ALA A 968 -30.89 -2.92 -7.49
N PHE A 969 -30.19 -3.14 -6.38
CA PHE A 969 -30.79 -3.44 -5.08
C PHE A 969 -31.58 -2.24 -4.52
N ILE A 970 -31.00 -1.03 -4.58
CA ILE A 970 -31.66 0.20 -4.12
C ILE A 970 -32.87 0.57 -5.01
N ASP A 971 -32.74 0.50 -6.34
CA ASP A 971 -33.82 0.75 -7.31
C ASP A 971 -35.00 -0.21 -7.05
N PHE A 972 -34.74 -1.49 -6.75
CA PHE A 972 -35.77 -2.48 -6.43
C PHE A 972 -36.49 -2.20 -5.10
N PHE A 973 -35.73 -1.99 -4.01
CA PHE A 973 -36.32 -1.82 -2.67
C PHE A 973 -36.90 -0.42 -2.41
N PHE A 974 -36.35 0.64 -3.02
CA PHE A 974 -36.66 2.04 -2.69
C PHE A 974 -37.36 2.82 -3.81
N LEU A 975 -37.23 2.40 -5.09
CA LEU A 975 -37.94 2.99 -6.22
C LEU A 975 -38.98 2.05 -6.84
N HIS A 976 -39.05 0.80 -6.39
CA HIS A 976 -39.95 -0.25 -6.88
C HIS A 976 -39.88 -0.48 -8.41
N GLU A 977 -38.70 -0.26 -9.01
CA GLU A 977 -38.48 -0.58 -10.42
C GLU A 977 -38.35 -2.09 -10.64
N GLN A 978 -39.01 -2.62 -11.68
CA GLN A 978 -39.05 -4.05 -11.95
C GLN A 978 -37.69 -4.57 -12.44
N LEU A 979 -37.19 -5.62 -11.78
CA LEU A 979 -35.88 -6.19 -12.10
C LEU A 979 -36.03 -7.20 -13.25
N HIS A 980 -35.47 -6.85 -14.41
CA HIS A 980 -35.58 -7.62 -15.66
C HIS A 980 -34.49 -8.71 -15.81
N LEU A 981 -34.82 -9.84 -16.45
CA LEU A 981 -33.92 -10.98 -16.65
C LEU A 981 -32.63 -10.64 -17.41
N GLY A 982 -32.71 -9.79 -18.44
CA GLY A 982 -31.54 -9.31 -19.17
C GLY A 982 -30.62 -8.43 -18.33
N SER A 983 -31.16 -7.75 -17.31
CA SER A 983 -30.36 -7.04 -16.30
C SER A 983 -29.45 -8.00 -15.56
N VAL A 984 -30.00 -9.13 -15.10
CA VAL A 984 -29.24 -10.17 -14.38
C VAL A 984 -28.22 -10.85 -15.29
N LEU A 985 -28.63 -11.32 -16.47
CA LEU A 985 -27.76 -12.06 -17.40
C LEU A 985 -26.62 -11.19 -17.93
N GLY A 986 -26.90 -9.95 -18.33
CA GLY A 986 -25.87 -8.99 -18.77
C GLY A 986 -24.86 -8.69 -17.67
N SER A 987 -25.32 -8.52 -16.43
CA SER A 987 -24.46 -8.27 -15.26
C SER A 987 -23.55 -9.45 -14.95
N VAL A 988 -24.07 -10.68 -14.95
CA VAL A 988 -23.27 -11.90 -14.73
C VAL A 988 -22.22 -12.07 -15.84
N LEU A 989 -22.60 -11.92 -17.11
CA LEU A 989 -21.68 -12.03 -18.25
C LEU A 989 -20.58 -10.96 -18.20
N MET A 990 -20.94 -9.74 -17.81
CA MET A 990 -20.01 -8.63 -17.61
C MET A 990 -19.01 -8.89 -16.48
N ILE A 991 -19.46 -9.40 -15.33
CA ILE A 991 -18.59 -9.77 -14.19
C ILE A 991 -17.64 -10.90 -14.58
N LEU A 992 -18.09 -11.89 -15.35
CA LEU A 992 -17.24 -12.96 -15.89
C LEU A 992 -16.17 -12.42 -16.85
N GLY A 993 -16.54 -11.52 -17.78
CA GLY A 993 -15.58 -10.85 -18.67
C GLY A 993 -14.55 -10.02 -17.91
N LEU A 994 -14.99 -9.25 -16.91
CA LEU A 994 -14.11 -8.48 -16.03
C LEU A 994 -13.18 -9.39 -15.22
N TYR A 995 -13.68 -10.51 -14.70
CA TYR A 995 -12.87 -11.50 -13.99
C TYR A 995 -11.82 -12.11 -14.92
N LEU A 996 -12.14 -12.44 -16.18
CA LEU A 996 -11.18 -12.92 -17.18
C LEU A 996 -10.10 -11.87 -17.49
N LEU A 997 -10.47 -10.58 -17.59
CA LEU A 997 -9.54 -9.47 -17.80
C LEU A 997 -8.61 -9.28 -16.58
N LEU A 998 -9.16 -9.26 -15.36
CA LEU A 998 -8.40 -9.19 -14.11
C LEU A 998 -7.52 -10.43 -13.89
N TRP A 999 -7.99 -11.62 -14.25
CA TRP A 999 -7.23 -12.86 -14.22
C TRP A 999 -6.12 -12.86 -15.26
N GLY A 1000 -6.35 -12.27 -16.45
CA GLY A 1000 -5.32 -11.99 -17.45
C GLY A 1000 -4.25 -11.05 -16.90
N LYS A 1001 -4.63 -9.92 -16.27
CA LYS A 1001 -3.68 -9.02 -15.58
C LYS A 1001 -2.96 -9.69 -14.41
N LYS A 1002 -3.67 -10.51 -13.62
CA LYS A 1002 -3.08 -11.32 -12.54
C LYS A 1002 -2.15 -12.39 -13.10
N LYS A 1003 -2.42 -12.98 -14.28
CA LYS A 1003 -1.54 -13.91 -14.98
C LYS A 1003 -0.37 -13.24 -15.69
N ASP A 1004 -0.46 -11.98 -16.11
CA ASP A 1004 0.71 -11.22 -16.57
C ASP A 1004 1.60 -10.79 -15.38
N ALA A 1005 1.01 -10.34 -14.27
CA ALA A 1005 1.74 -10.03 -13.05
C ALA A 1005 2.36 -11.29 -12.40
N ALA A 1006 1.60 -12.40 -12.39
CA ALA A 1006 2.08 -13.70 -11.95
C ALA A 1006 3.09 -14.25 -12.95
N ALA A 1007 2.91 -14.21 -14.28
CA ALA A 1007 3.96 -14.61 -15.23
C ALA A 1007 5.23 -13.77 -15.03
N ALA A 1008 5.12 -12.46 -14.85
CA ALA A 1008 6.26 -11.60 -14.47
C ALA A 1008 6.87 -11.90 -13.08
N SER A 1009 6.26 -12.81 -12.32
CA SER A 1009 6.71 -13.35 -11.02
C SER A 1009 6.78 -14.90 -10.99
N SER A 1010 6.58 -15.59 -12.12
CA SER A 1010 6.42 -17.06 -12.19
C SER A 1010 7.08 -17.67 -13.43
N VAL A 1011 7.30 -16.92 -14.51
CA VAL A 1011 8.52 -17.09 -15.33
C VAL A 1011 9.73 -17.05 -14.38
N VAL A 1012 9.72 -16.06 -13.47
CA VAL A 1012 10.70 -15.84 -12.39
C VAL A 1012 10.77 -16.95 -11.32
N VAL A 1013 9.82 -17.89 -11.25
CA VAL A 1013 9.78 -18.97 -10.23
C VAL A 1013 9.79 -20.38 -10.85
N VAL A 1014 9.17 -20.58 -12.02
CA VAL A 1014 9.18 -21.87 -12.74
C VAL A 1014 10.54 -22.14 -13.37
N LEU A 1015 11.21 -21.11 -13.89
CA LEU A 1015 12.57 -21.26 -14.40
C LEU A 1015 13.59 -21.41 -13.25
N PHE A 1016 13.21 -21.01 -12.04
CA PHE A 1016 13.89 -21.34 -10.78
C PHE A 1016 13.62 -22.79 -10.30
N ARG A 1017 12.75 -23.54 -10.99
CA ARG A 1017 12.29 -24.90 -10.60
C ARG A 1017 12.50 -25.96 -11.71
N GLN A 1018 13.01 -25.56 -12.88
CA GLN A 1018 13.40 -26.47 -13.98
C GLN A 1018 14.92 -26.63 -14.15
N HIS A 1019 15.72 -25.98 -13.31
CA HIS A 1019 17.18 -26.11 -13.26
C HIS A 1019 17.70 -26.32 -11.82
N MET A 1020 17.00 -27.18 -11.07
CA MET A 1020 17.61 -28.06 -10.07
C MET A 1020 17.77 -29.44 -10.71
#